data_AF-A0A933JV44-F1
#
_entry.id   AF-A0A933JV44-F1
#
_cell.length_a   1.000
_cell.length_b   1.000
_cell.length_c   1.000
_cell.angle_alpha   90.00
_cell.angle_beta   90.00
_cell.angle_gamma   90.00
#
_symmetry.space_group_name_H-M   'P 1'
#
loop_
_entity.id
_entity.type
_entity.pdbx_description
1 polymer ?
#
loop_
_entity_poly.entity_id
_entity_poly.type
_entity_poly.pdbx_seq_one_letter_code
_entity_poly.pdbx_strand_id
1 'polypeptide(L)'
;MSNVERPKVSAFFDMEAKLRAVEARLRRPEGDGSAEPSAIERSVERPRHPVLTRRLRTALVIFDGVLDAQSLGELAEYRQKGQATAPPALLLDLAQAAAMRTQAGSTLGVFSIESFSLRDPLPTDAPRLVQVVIGPDTGGDRVLAVFSQPEADPASEWTLHAEAFVSFRGSDPRAPLSESELRGGIENRAPDDLMIAAARAAGIEPGSSNRFEELWLGAEAALARIQTPTSPELTDRPVHPLLLDSALLLASYTRGAVAQPVGVGSIRTFKRATSSVWCRVSRVTGLVELRDEAGQLILEARDIVYGDETVAPGEPLAGLPSWEGLLGSFRPGEWEPEKVPGPFTTNGHLSTGGSLTMEEFEPLDMLEEVEVDSFDLDIDEAQDQPTMGDFSGLLQPSGDTWQTVPGADGLGFSGLPDLPPISSLEEDLGSGAPPAVETPPSVEVETPLEDVGVAPSPCTYKIDWVPVEALPGAQEVSQRGGWLIVSDDKPFGVSLAERFLAARQGCTFRDIAGTDLEGWRTAVKQLRARPERKRGIVFFAAAHRRATAGRDDRALHALLDIARAAVELDDNEPLRIWVVTYGARDGNWVQGAELAGVGQFLRTTHPWHFGGLIDCEVALSQDVAAARIAAEALNSDGEGDIRLTRETRLAARWVRDDTPLAVPDFDPTPTYFIFDCTVPLSLELVRFMSSRGAKNFVLSAARWPDSAPEYAELESLGLIQRVVCDLTHRARVDQVLALGSVGGVIYGGALTSAPSEDAWALSLSSLRGVDVLSQALESSPAFLVLLAKNAVFDRERVDTAITQGLVDAIAQHRSLLGAPARSLSFGPWEPVGSEEPGLRVLSAERALENVFAAKESRIVADVDWPVFRARFADRRPFSLVDPGALADESVGEPG
;
A
#
# COMPACT_ATOMS: atom_id res chain seq x y z
N MET A 1 -9.96 -7.73 -20.21
CA MET A 1 -9.44 -7.84 -21.59
C MET A 1 -9.11 -6.42 -22.03
N SER A 2 -7.89 -5.94 -22.28
CA SER A 2 -6.56 -6.52 -22.52
C SER A 2 -5.53 -5.78 -21.65
N ASN A 3 -4.76 -6.50 -20.83
CA ASN A 3 -3.69 -5.93 -20.00
C ASN A 3 -2.43 -5.83 -20.84
N VAL A 4 -2.09 -4.62 -21.28
CA VAL A 4 -0.75 -4.33 -21.76
C VAL A 4 0.05 -3.82 -20.57
N GLU A 5 1.00 -4.65 -20.10
CA GLU A 5 2.00 -4.29 -19.09
C GLU A 5 2.73 -3.01 -19.52
N ARG A 6 2.62 -1.96 -18.71
CA ARG A 6 3.37 -0.72 -18.89
C ARG A 6 4.83 -0.95 -18.46
N PRO A 7 5.81 -0.32 -19.10
CA PRO A 7 7.23 -0.50 -18.77
C PRO A 7 7.55 0.17 -17.43
N LYS A 8 8.53 -0.35 -16.69
CA LYS A 8 9.01 0.28 -15.44
C LYS A 8 9.86 1.52 -15.74
N VAL A 9 9.77 2.53 -14.86
CA VAL A 9 10.54 3.80 -14.88
C VAL A 9 12.06 3.59 -14.82
N SER A 10 12.53 2.37 -14.53
CA SER A 10 13.96 2.00 -14.55
C SER A 10 14.62 2.03 -15.94
N ALA A 11 13.89 2.38 -17.01
CA ALA A 11 14.43 2.57 -18.36
C ALA A 11 15.20 3.90 -18.54
N PHE A 12 15.21 4.80 -17.54
CA PHE A 12 15.90 6.10 -17.63
C PHE A 12 17.43 6.01 -17.59
N PHE A 13 17.99 5.10 -16.80
CA PHE A 13 19.44 4.95 -16.63
C PHE A 13 20.14 4.47 -17.92
N ASP A 14 19.43 3.74 -18.79
CA ASP A 14 19.96 3.31 -20.10
C ASP A 14 19.80 4.39 -21.19
N MET A 15 18.99 5.44 -20.92
CA MET A 15 18.76 6.55 -21.85
C MET A 15 19.75 7.70 -21.66
N GLU A 16 20.25 7.92 -20.45
CA GLU A 16 21.31 8.89 -20.16
C GLU A 16 22.64 8.52 -20.89
N ALA A 17 22.98 7.23 -20.89
CA ALA A 17 24.11 6.69 -21.66
C ALA A 17 23.93 6.81 -23.18
N LYS A 18 22.69 6.65 -23.68
CA LYS A 18 22.34 6.83 -25.10
C LYS A 18 22.25 8.31 -25.51
N LEU A 19 21.87 9.21 -24.60
CA LEU A 19 21.88 10.66 -24.78
C LEU A 19 23.32 11.21 -24.84
N ARG A 20 24.24 10.71 -24.00
CA ARG A 20 25.68 11.02 -24.10
C ARG A 20 26.27 10.59 -25.46
N ALA A 21 25.79 9.49 -26.04
CA ALA A 21 26.19 9.04 -27.39
C ALA A 21 25.61 9.90 -28.54
N VAL A 22 24.47 10.56 -28.32
CA VAL A 22 23.86 11.52 -29.26
C VAL A 22 24.51 12.91 -29.13
N GLU A 23 24.85 13.35 -27.91
CA GLU A 23 25.60 14.58 -27.63
C GLU A 23 27.00 14.58 -28.26
N ALA A 24 27.69 13.43 -28.24
CA ALA A 24 28.98 13.27 -28.91
C ALA A 24 28.90 13.45 -30.44
N ARG A 25 27.70 13.28 -31.03
CA ARG A 25 27.44 13.36 -32.48
C ARG A 25 26.88 14.71 -32.95
N LEU A 26 26.45 15.57 -32.03
CA LEU A 26 25.86 16.89 -32.29
C LEU A 26 26.82 18.07 -32.05
N ARG A 27 28.12 17.82 -31.82
CA ARG A 27 29.13 18.88 -31.86
C ARG A 27 29.09 19.58 -33.22
N ARG A 28 28.66 20.84 -33.22
CA ARG A 28 28.65 21.73 -34.40
C ARG A 28 30.03 21.72 -35.07
N PRO A 29 30.11 21.58 -36.41
CA PRO A 29 31.20 22.20 -37.14
C PRO A 29 30.93 23.71 -37.13
N GLU A 30 31.90 24.50 -36.64
CA GLU A 30 31.97 25.92 -36.96
C GLU A 30 32.21 26.05 -38.47
N GLY A 31 31.30 26.73 -39.18
CA GLY A 31 31.40 26.88 -40.63
C GLY A 31 30.31 27.75 -41.25
N ASP A 32 30.64 29.04 -41.37
CA ASP A 32 30.31 30.01 -42.43
C ASP A 32 28.89 30.13 -43.00
N GLY A 33 28.28 31.30 -42.73
CA GLY A 33 27.83 32.22 -43.77
C GLY A 33 26.77 31.78 -44.80
N SER A 34 25.67 32.52 -44.76
CA SER A 34 24.78 32.83 -45.89
C SER A 34 23.87 31.71 -46.43
N ALA A 35 22.63 31.71 -45.94
CA ALA A 35 21.47 31.42 -46.78
C ALA A 35 20.25 32.17 -46.21
N GLU A 36 19.75 33.16 -46.94
CA GLU A 36 18.48 33.82 -46.66
C GLU A 36 17.32 32.79 -46.66
N PRO A 37 16.29 32.97 -45.81
CA PRO A 37 15.15 32.07 -45.81
C PRO A 37 14.29 32.29 -47.06
N SER A 38 14.31 31.34 -47.99
CA SER A 38 13.45 31.35 -49.17
C SER A 38 11.98 31.22 -48.77
N ALA A 39 11.18 32.15 -49.26
CA ALA A 39 9.76 32.27 -49.03
C ALA A 39 8.95 31.17 -49.74
N ILE A 40 8.65 30.05 -49.07
CA ILE A 40 7.50 29.18 -49.37
C ILE A 40 6.98 28.61 -48.05
N GLU A 41 5.80 29.10 -47.65
CA GLU A 41 4.81 28.59 -46.66
C GLU A 41 4.25 29.73 -45.81
N ARG A 42 3.42 30.59 -46.45
CA ARG A 42 2.37 31.30 -45.73
C ARG A 42 1.27 30.29 -45.38
N SER A 43 1.51 29.47 -44.37
CA SER A 43 0.47 28.71 -43.67
C SER A 43 0.13 29.47 -42.39
N VAL A 44 -1.16 29.69 -42.12
CA VAL A 44 -1.70 30.24 -40.87
C VAL A 44 -0.79 29.86 -39.69
N GLU A 45 -0.12 30.84 -39.07
CA GLU A 45 0.77 30.59 -37.94
C GLU A 45 -0.06 29.95 -36.82
N ARG A 46 0.04 28.63 -36.70
CA ARG A 46 -0.56 27.93 -35.57
C ARG A 46 0.10 28.47 -34.30
N PRO A 47 -0.67 28.72 -33.23
CA PRO A 47 -0.11 29.03 -31.92
C PRO A 47 0.99 28.01 -31.61
N ARG A 48 2.12 28.47 -31.08
CA ARG A 48 3.21 27.60 -30.63
C ARG A 48 3.22 27.58 -29.12
N HIS A 49 3.57 26.44 -28.54
CA HIS A 49 3.81 26.35 -27.12
C HIS A 49 4.93 27.33 -26.69
N PRO A 50 4.78 28.13 -25.63
CA PRO A 50 5.72 29.21 -25.28
C PRO A 50 7.15 28.75 -25.01
N VAL A 51 7.31 27.57 -24.41
CA VAL A 51 8.62 26.96 -24.13
C VAL A 51 9.03 25.96 -25.23
N LEU A 52 8.27 24.88 -25.45
CA LEU A 52 8.57 23.85 -26.47
C LEU A 52 8.35 24.33 -27.91
N THR A 53 9.28 25.12 -28.44
CA THR A 53 9.14 25.75 -29.76
C THR A 53 9.51 24.83 -30.92
N ARG A 54 10.40 23.86 -30.71
CA ARG A 54 10.96 23.01 -31.78
C ARG A 54 10.91 21.52 -31.44
N ARG A 55 10.70 20.69 -32.47
CA ARG A 55 10.89 19.22 -32.43
C ARG A 55 12.18 18.89 -33.16
N LEU A 56 13.11 18.22 -32.50
CA LEU A 56 14.38 17.81 -33.10
C LEU A 56 14.15 16.64 -34.07
N ARG A 57 14.95 16.59 -35.15
CA ARG A 57 14.93 15.50 -36.13
C ARG A 57 15.86 14.38 -35.69
N THR A 58 15.43 13.63 -34.68
CA THR A 58 16.16 12.52 -34.07
C THR A 58 15.34 11.23 -34.10
N ALA A 59 15.99 10.09 -33.81
CA ALA A 59 15.30 8.79 -33.73
C ALA A 59 14.34 8.72 -32.52
N LEU A 60 14.69 9.37 -31.41
CA LEU A 60 13.79 9.63 -30.29
C LEU A 60 12.96 10.90 -30.56
N VAL A 61 11.77 10.97 -29.95
CA VAL A 61 10.94 12.17 -30.02
C VAL A 61 11.46 13.16 -28.97
N ILE A 62 12.16 14.19 -29.43
CA ILE A 62 12.72 15.22 -28.56
C ILE A 62 12.14 16.58 -28.95
N PHE A 63 11.62 17.29 -27.97
CA PHE A 63 11.24 18.69 -28.08
C PHE A 63 12.22 19.54 -27.29
N ASP A 64 12.58 20.70 -27.84
CA ASP A 64 13.46 21.64 -27.16
C ASP A 64 12.95 23.07 -27.27
N GLY A 65 13.46 23.91 -26.37
CA GLY A 65 13.16 25.32 -26.29
C GLY A 65 13.92 26.03 -25.19
N VAL A 66 13.70 27.34 -25.09
CA VAL A 66 14.32 28.19 -24.07
C VAL A 66 13.25 28.54 -23.05
N LEU A 67 13.59 28.37 -21.77
CA LEU A 67 12.84 28.86 -20.64
C LEU A 67 13.53 30.14 -20.13
N ASP A 68 12.92 31.27 -20.42
CA ASP A 68 13.32 32.60 -19.99
C ASP A 68 12.11 33.40 -19.49
N ALA A 69 12.35 34.64 -19.04
CA ALA A 69 11.30 35.54 -18.55
C ALA A 69 10.17 35.78 -19.57
N GLN A 70 10.46 35.76 -20.88
CA GLN A 70 9.46 35.98 -21.92
C GLN A 70 8.56 34.75 -22.10
N SER A 71 9.15 33.55 -22.11
CA SER A 71 8.43 32.27 -22.24
C SER A 71 7.60 31.92 -20.99
N LEU A 72 8.05 32.35 -19.81
CA LEU A 72 7.36 32.19 -18.54
C LEU A 72 6.18 33.17 -18.41
N GLY A 73 6.35 34.40 -18.91
CA GLY A 73 5.38 35.46 -18.74
C GLY A 73 5.06 35.67 -17.25
N GLU A 74 3.79 35.50 -16.90
CA GLU A 74 3.28 35.63 -15.54
C GLU A 74 3.86 34.60 -14.55
N LEU A 75 4.31 33.45 -15.04
CA LEU A 75 4.92 32.38 -14.21
C LEU A 75 6.30 32.78 -13.69
N ALA A 76 6.92 33.85 -14.23
CA ALA A 76 8.24 34.31 -13.80
C ALA A 76 8.24 34.86 -12.36
N GLU A 77 7.07 35.16 -11.80
CA GLU A 77 6.90 35.63 -10.43
C GLU A 77 6.90 34.49 -9.40
N TYR A 78 6.72 33.25 -9.83
CA TYR A 78 6.59 32.12 -8.91
C TYR A 78 7.86 31.92 -8.07
N ARG A 79 7.72 31.78 -6.75
CA ARG A 79 8.82 31.42 -5.83
C ARG A 79 8.42 30.28 -4.92
N GLN A 80 9.39 29.45 -4.55
CA GLN A 80 9.27 28.45 -3.50
C GLN A 80 10.39 28.63 -2.50
N LYS A 81 10.06 28.82 -1.22
CA LYS A 81 11.00 29.13 -0.12
C LYS A 81 11.98 30.26 -0.49
N GLY A 82 11.47 31.29 -1.18
CA GLY A 82 12.24 32.44 -1.65
C GLY A 82 13.08 32.22 -2.92
N GLN A 83 13.12 31.01 -3.50
CA GLN A 83 13.89 30.70 -4.71
C GLN A 83 13.03 30.82 -5.98
N ALA A 84 13.61 31.35 -7.06
CA ALA A 84 12.99 31.40 -8.38
C ALA A 84 13.06 30.03 -9.08
N THR A 85 11.92 29.35 -9.13
CA THR A 85 11.74 28.03 -9.74
C THR A 85 10.47 28.02 -10.58
N ALA A 86 10.35 27.06 -11.49
CA ALA A 86 9.10 26.79 -12.18
C ALA A 86 8.08 26.17 -11.20
N PRO A 87 6.78 26.50 -11.31
CA PRO A 87 5.74 25.75 -10.62
C PRO A 87 5.65 24.33 -11.18
N PRO A 88 5.31 23.32 -10.35
CA PRO A 88 5.07 21.95 -10.82
C PRO A 88 4.11 21.84 -12.00
N ALA A 89 3.08 22.69 -12.03
CA ALA A 89 2.13 22.77 -13.13
C ALA A 89 2.76 23.11 -14.49
N LEU A 90 3.89 23.83 -14.52
CA LEU A 90 4.61 24.08 -15.78
C LEU A 90 5.26 22.81 -16.32
N LEU A 91 5.81 21.95 -15.46
CA LEU A 91 6.40 20.68 -15.88
C LEU A 91 5.33 19.73 -16.43
N LEU A 92 4.12 19.75 -15.84
CA LEU A 92 2.95 19.05 -16.37
C LEU A 92 2.48 19.60 -17.74
N ASP A 93 2.47 20.93 -17.91
CA ASP A 93 2.16 21.58 -19.19
C ASP A 93 3.13 21.13 -20.30
N LEU A 94 4.44 21.14 -20.00
CA LEU A 94 5.47 20.66 -20.93
C LEU A 94 5.24 19.18 -21.32
N ALA A 95 4.91 18.33 -20.35
CA ALA A 95 4.61 16.92 -20.61
C ALA A 95 3.38 16.74 -21.51
N GLN A 96 2.29 17.44 -21.22
CA GLN A 96 1.06 17.38 -22.02
C GLN A 96 1.26 17.92 -23.44
N ALA A 97 1.97 19.04 -23.58
CA ALA A 97 2.26 19.64 -24.87
C ALA A 97 3.13 18.73 -25.75
N ALA A 98 4.13 18.07 -25.16
CA ALA A 98 4.96 17.10 -25.87
C ALA A 98 4.16 15.83 -26.27
N ALA A 99 3.33 15.29 -25.36
CA ALA A 99 2.47 14.15 -25.62
C ALA A 99 1.51 14.41 -26.80
N MET A 100 0.83 15.57 -26.80
CA MET A 100 -0.09 15.98 -27.87
C MET A 100 0.60 16.07 -29.24
N ARG A 101 1.91 16.35 -29.28
CA ARG A 101 2.70 16.53 -30.51
C ARG A 101 3.52 15.31 -30.91
N THR A 102 3.38 14.21 -30.18
CA THR A 102 4.15 12.98 -30.40
C THR A 102 3.72 12.26 -31.67
N GLN A 103 2.41 12.03 -31.85
CA GLN A 103 1.83 11.30 -32.98
C GLN A 103 0.91 12.20 -33.81
N ALA A 104 0.94 12.02 -35.13
CA ALA A 104 0.05 12.74 -36.04
C ALA A 104 -1.41 12.34 -35.76
N GLY A 105 -2.28 13.32 -35.53
CA GLY A 105 -3.70 13.10 -35.23
C GLY A 105 -4.03 12.90 -33.75
N SER A 106 -3.05 12.98 -32.83
CA SER A 106 -3.33 13.03 -31.39
C SER A 106 -4.19 14.26 -31.06
N THR A 107 -5.39 14.02 -30.55
CA THR A 107 -6.28 15.04 -29.99
C THR A 107 -6.39 14.89 -28.49
N LEU A 108 -6.92 15.91 -27.81
CA LEU A 108 -7.28 15.81 -26.40
C LEU A 108 -8.28 14.65 -26.18
N GLY A 109 -8.23 14.04 -24.99
CA GLY A 109 -9.00 12.85 -24.60
C GLY A 109 -8.41 11.51 -25.04
N VAL A 110 -7.49 11.51 -26.02
CA VAL A 110 -6.87 10.29 -26.59
C VAL A 110 -5.62 9.86 -25.80
N PHE A 111 -5.04 10.75 -25.00
CA PHE A 111 -3.88 10.45 -24.17
C PHE A 111 -4.10 10.85 -22.70
N SER A 112 -3.35 10.22 -21.81
CA SER A 112 -3.17 10.65 -20.42
C SER A 112 -1.69 10.61 -20.04
N ILE A 113 -1.31 11.48 -19.09
CA ILE A 113 0.00 11.43 -18.43
C ILE A 113 -0.20 10.65 -17.14
N GLU A 114 0.63 9.64 -16.91
CA GLU A 114 0.49 8.64 -15.85
C GLU A 114 1.78 8.59 -15.04
N SER A 115 1.65 8.37 -13.73
CA SER A 115 2.77 8.31 -12.77
C SER A 115 3.76 9.47 -12.95
N PHE A 116 3.25 10.70 -13.02
CA PHE A 116 4.07 11.89 -13.13
C PHE A 116 4.79 12.12 -11.80
N SER A 117 6.12 12.10 -11.80
CA SER A 117 6.97 12.33 -10.63
C SER A 117 7.85 13.54 -10.86
N LEU A 118 7.95 14.39 -9.84
CA LEU A 118 8.88 15.52 -9.79
C LEU A 118 10.19 15.04 -9.16
N ARG A 119 11.31 15.53 -9.71
CA ARG A 119 12.67 15.22 -9.27
C ARG A 119 13.28 16.51 -8.71
N ASP A 120 14.18 17.15 -9.45
CA ASP A 120 14.77 18.41 -9.04
C ASP A 120 13.90 19.61 -9.45
N PRO A 121 13.80 20.68 -8.62
CA PRO A 121 13.19 21.93 -9.03
C PRO A 121 13.84 22.50 -10.29
N LEU A 122 13.06 23.11 -11.19
CA LEU A 122 13.54 23.73 -12.41
C LEU A 122 13.81 25.22 -12.16
N PRO A 123 15.07 25.69 -12.05
CA PRO A 123 15.36 27.08 -11.74
C PRO A 123 14.91 28.02 -12.86
N THR A 124 14.46 29.23 -12.49
CA THR A 124 13.98 30.26 -13.42
C THR A 124 14.69 31.61 -13.24
N ASP A 125 15.78 31.62 -12.48
CA ASP A 125 16.63 32.78 -12.21
C ASP A 125 17.47 33.23 -13.41
N ALA A 126 17.78 32.32 -14.32
CA ALA A 126 18.48 32.58 -15.58
C ALA A 126 17.86 31.77 -16.72
N PRO A 127 18.08 32.16 -17.99
CA PRO A 127 17.64 31.38 -19.15
C PRO A 127 18.19 29.96 -19.15
N ARG A 128 17.31 28.98 -19.40
CA ARG A 128 17.67 27.56 -19.49
C ARG A 128 17.17 26.94 -20.78
N LEU A 129 17.97 26.07 -21.37
CA LEU A 129 17.47 25.16 -22.40
C LEU A 129 16.66 24.07 -21.71
N VAL A 130 15.44 23.84 -22.18
CA VAL A 130 14.55 22.79 -21.70
C VAL A 130 14.35 21.77 -22.79
N GLN A 131 14.46 20.49 -22.44
CA GLN A 131 14.18 19.37 -23.33
C GLN A 131 13.13 18.45 -22.76
N VAL A 132 12.18 18.04 -23.60
CA VAL A 132 11.27 16.95 -23.29
C VAL A 132 11.58 15.78 -24.20
N VAL A 133 11.95 14.65 -23.60
CA VAL A 133 12.33 13.43 -24.31
C VAL A 133 11.21 12.41 -24.13
N ILE A 134 10.72 11.87 -25.24
CA ILE A 134 9.72 10.80 -25.26
C ILE A 134 10.34 9.56 -25.90
N GLY A 135 10.33 8.49 -25.12
CA GLY A 135 10.87 7.18 -25.47
C GLY A 135 10.04 6.44 -26.52
N PRO A 136 10.54 5.26 -26.94
CA PRO A 136 9.80 4.39 -27.86
C PRO A 136 8.48 3.90 -27.25
N ASP A 137 7.60 3.44 -28.12
CA ASP A 137 6.38 2.75 -27.72
C ASP A 137 6.71 1.39 -27.14
N THR A 138 6.20 1.14 -25.94
CA THR A 138 6.40 -0.09 -25.20
C THR A 138 5.06 -0.52 -24.63
N GLY A 139 4.20 -1.04 -25.50
CA GLY A 139 2.89 -1.55 -25.09
C GLY A 139 1.78 -0.50 -25.02
N GLY A 140 1.79 0.52 -25.89
CA GLY A 140 0.81 1.61 -25.89
C GLY A 140 1.13 2.75 -24.93
N ASP A 141 2.26 2.61 -24.23
CA ASP A 141 2.76 3.52 -23.22
C ASP A 141 4.20 3.92 -23.55
N ARG A 142 4.51 5.21 -23.35
CA ARG A 142 5.81 5.81 -23.66
C ARG A 142 6.36 6.54 -22.46
N VAL A 143 7.64 6.34 -22.15
CA VAL A 143 8.34 7.11 -21.12
C VAL A 143 8.51 8.56 -21.60
N LEU A 144 8.30 9.52 -20.72
CA LEU A 144 8.52 10.94 -20.92
C LEU A 144 9.41 11.48 -19.79
N ALA A 145 10.37 12.36 -20.11
CA ALA A 145 11.00 13.20 -19.11
C ALA A 145 11.27 14.61 -19.58
N VAL A 146 11.37 15.50 -18.60
CA VAL A 146 11.68 16.92 -18.73
C VAL A 146 13.05 17.18 -18.13
N PHE A 147 13.97 17.68 -18.95
CA PHE A 147 15.33 18.05 -18.58
C PHE A 147 15.57 19.54 -18.77
N SER A 148 16.55 20.09 -18.06
CA SER A 148 17.09 21.41 -18.39
C SER A 148 18.60 21.52 -18.21
N GLN A 149 19.18 22.52 -18.86
CA GLN A 149 20.58 22.91 -18.76
C GLN A 149 20.67 24.45 -18.81
N PRO A 150 21.60 25.11 -18.10
CA PRO A 150 21.83 26.54 -18.26
C PRO A 150 22.17 26.92 -19.71
N GLU A 151 21.49 27.91 -20.29
CA GLU A 151 21.76 28.31 -21.68
C GLU A 151 23.17 28.91 -21.84
N ALA A 152 23.64 29.62 -20.81
CA ALA A 152 24.95 30.26 -20.81
C ALA A 152 26.13 29.28 -20.67
N ASP A 153 25.88 28.03 -20.23
CA ASP A 153 26.91 27.00 -20.07
C ASP A 153 26.47 25.68 -20.74
N PRO A 154 26.64 25.57 -22.08
CA PRO A 154 26.30 24.37 -22.83
C PRO A 154 27.14 23.14 -22.49
N ALA A 155 28.17 23.27 -21.65
CA ALA A 155 29.00 22.15 -21.19
C ALA A 155 28.51 21.55 -19.85
N SER A 156 27.55 22.19 -19.19
CA SER A 156 26.94 21.70 -17.93
C SER A 156 26.20 20.38 -18.14
N GLU A 157 26.01 19.55 -17.10
CA GLU A 157 25.20 18.34 -17.26
C GLU A 157 23.69 18.68 -17.30
N TRP A 158 22.90 17.89 -18.03
CA TRP A 158 21.44 18.01 -18.02
C TRP A 158 20.88 17.57 -16.67
N THR A 159 19.99 18.37 -16.10
CA THR A 159 19.26 18.06 -14.86
C THR A 159 17.89 17.50 -15.19
N LEU A 160 17.51 16.38 -14.55
CA LEU A 160 16.17 15.79 -14.68
C LEU A 160 15.20 16.45 -13.69
N HIS A 161 14.11 17.02 -14.20
CA HIS A 161 13.12 17.74 -13.38
C HIS A 161 11.81 16.97 -13.18
N ALA A 162 11.39 16.21 -14.19
CA ALA A 162 10.18 15.41 -14.11
C ALA A 162 10.25 14.19 -15.03
N GLU A 163 9.53 13.15 -14.65
CA GLU A 163 9.36 11.94 -15.46
C GLU A 163 7.91 11.44 -15.37
N ALA A 164 7.44 10.77 -16.41
CA ALA A 164 6.09 10.23 -16.49
C ALA A 164 5.97 9.14 -17.56
N PHE A 165 4.80 8.51 -17.65
CA PHE A 165 4.36 7.76 -18.82
C PHE A 165 3.29 8.52 -19.58
N VAL A 166 3.30 8.37 -20.90
CA VAL A 166 2.24 8.83 -21.79
C VAL A 166 1.52 7.60 -22.33
N SER A 167 0.24 7.48 -21.99
CA SER A 167 -0.63 6.39 -22.42
C SER A 167 -1.60 6.89 -23.48
N PHE A 168 -1.55 6.34 -24.69
CA PHE A 168 -2.46 6.71 -25.79
C PHE A 168 -3.73 5.85 -25.81
N ARG A 169 -4.44 5.81 -24.69
CA ARG A 169 -5.70 5.09 -24.53
C ARG A 169 -6.83 6.10 -24.35
N GLY A 170 -7.71 6.20 -25.34
CA GLY A 170 -8.85 7.11 -25.31
C GLY A 170 -9.84 6.79 -24.19
N SER A 171 -10.48 7.83 -23.67
CA SER A 171 -11.63 7.74 -22.77
C SER A 171 -12.57 8.89 -23.10
N ASP A 172 -13.87 8.62 -23.01
CA ASP A 172 -14.86 9.67 -23.13
C ASP A 172 -14.88 10.53 -21.86
N PRO A 173 -15.06 11.85 -21.98
CA PRO A 173 -15.24 12.71 -20.82
C PRO A 173 -16.55 12.39 -20.10
N ARG A 174 -16.56 12.59 -18.78
CA ARG A 174 -17.80 12.52 -18.00
C ARG A 174 -18.80 13.57 -18.46
N ALA A 175 -20.08 13.28 -18.21
CA ALA A 175 -21.16 14.20 -18.54
C ALA A 175 -20.94 15.59 -17.92
N PRO A 176 -21.42 16.66 -18.59
CA PRO A 176 -21.45 18.00 -18.01
C PRO A 176 -22.26 18.01 -16.71
N LEU A 177 -21.86 18.87 -15.77
CA LEU A 177 -22.58 19.10 -14.52
C LEU A 177 -23.17 20.50 -14.52
N SER A 178 -24.43 20.66 -14.14
CA SER A 178 -25.01 21.99 -13.88
C SER A 178 -24.28 22.68 -12.72
N GLU A 179 -24.40 24.01 -12.63
CA GLU A 179 -23.81 24.79 -11.53
C GLU A 179 -24.27 24.28 -10.14
N SER A 180 -25.55 23.91 -10.01
CA SER A 180 -26.09 23.32 -8.78
C SER A 180 -25.44 21.98 -8.44
N GLU A 181 -25.22 21.11 -9.44
CA GLU A 181 -24.54 19.83 -9.27
C GLU A 181 -23.04 19.99 -8.97
N LEU A 182 -22.40 21.01 -9.55
CA LEU A 182 -21.01 21.39 -9.24
C LEU A 182 -20.88 21.84 -7.79
N ARG A 183 -21.81 22.68 -7.34
CA ARG A 183 -21.85 23.17 -5.96
C ARG A 183 -22.17 22.04 -4.99
N GLY A 184 -23.03 21.09 -5.35
CA GLY A 184 -23.21 19.83 -4.62
C GLY A 184 -23.47 19.99 -3.12
N GLY A 185 -24.20 21.04 -2.71
CA GLY A 185 -24.48 21.36 -1.31
C GLY A 185 -23.35 22.05 -0.54
N ILE A 186 -22.27 22.50 -1.21
CA ILE A 186 -21.23 23.31 -0.59
C ILE A 186 -21.74 24.75 -0.45
N GLU A 187 -22.13 25.13 0.77
CA GLU A 187 -22.74 26.43 1.04
C GLU A 187 -21.75 27.47 1.60
N ASN A 188 -20.65 27.04 2.23
CA ASN A 188 -19.74 27.96 2.91
C ASN A 188 -18.80 28.63 1.90
N ARG A 189 -19.05 29.90 1.60
CA ARG A 189 -18.13 30.75 0.83
C ARG A 189 -16.95 31.15 1.71
N ALA A 190 -15.74 30.93 1.24
CA ALA A 190 -14.51 31.38 1.87
C ALA A 190 -13.99 32.68 1.21
N PRO A 191 -13.09 33.43 1.89
CA PRO A 191 -12.45 34.59 1.30
C PRO A 191 -11.67 34.25 0.03
N ASP A 192 -11.78 35.11 -0.98
CA ASP A 192 -11.16 34.92 -2.29
C ASP A 192 -9.61 34.92 -2.22
N ASP A 193 -9.02 35.55 -1.20
CA ASP A 193 -7.57 35.61 -0.97
C ASP A 193 -6.99 34.50 -0.07
N LEU A 194 -7.87 33.67 0.53
CA LEU A 194 -7.48 32.63 1.49
C LEU A 194 -6.39 31.72 0.95
N MET A 195 -6.54 31.26 -0.29
CA MET A 195 -5.60 30.31 -0.91
C MET A 195 -4.22 30.92 -1.14
N ILE A 196 -4.16 32.20 -1.53
CA ILE A 196 -2.90 32.90 -1.75
C ILE A 196 -2.21 33.17 -0.41
N ALA A 197 -2.97 33.55 0.63
CA ALA A 197 -2.44 33.73 1.98
C ALA A 197 -1.89 32.41 2.54
N ALA A 198 -2.63 31.31 2.39
CA ALA A 198 -2.23 29.99 2.87
C ALA A 198 -0.99 29.46 2.13
N ALA A 199 -0.90 29.67 0.81
CA ALA A 199 0.31 29.35 0.04
C ALA A 199 1.53 30.13 0.54
N ARG A 200 1.41 31.44 0.76
CA ARG A 200 2.52 32.27 1.28
C ARG A 200 2.97 31.84 2.66
N ALA A 201 2.03 31.48 3.54
CA ALA A 201 2.34 30.95 4.86
C ALA A 201 3.12 29.63 4.79
N ALA A 202 2.87 28.81 3.77
CA ALA A 202 3.62 27.58 3.48
C ALA A 202 4.94 27.81 2.71
N GLY A 203 5.34 29.07 2.48
CA GLY A 203 6.55 29.41 1.73
C GLY A 203 6.41 29.22 0.22
N ILE A 204 5.19 29.23 -0.31
CA ILE A 204 4.89 29.19 -1.75
C ILE A 204 4.37 30.57 -2.15
N GLU A 205 4.95 31.16 -3.19
CA GLU A 205 4.54 32.46 -3.72
C GLU A 205 4.08 32.26 -5.17
N PRO A 206 2.78 32.04 -5.42
CA PRO A 206 2.29 31.63 -6.75
C PRO A 206 2.46 32.67 -7.87
N GLY A 207 2.68 33.95 -7.50
CA GLY A 207 2.66 35.10 -8.41
C GLY A 207 1.36 35.89 -8.30
N SER A 208 1.37 37.15 -8.76
CA SER A 208 0.22 38.07 -8.67
C SER A 208 -0.94 37.73 -9.62
N SER A 209 -0.69 36.86 -10.60
CA SER A 209 -1.66 36.44 -11.62
C SER A 209 -2.53 35.25 -11.21
N ASN A 210 -2.22 34.53 -10.11
CA ASN A 210 -3.10 33.49 -9.58
C ASN A 210 -4.33 34.12 -8.91
N ARG A 211 -5.52 33.83 -9.44
CA ARG A 211 -6.77 34.38 -8.93
C ARG A 211 -7.80 33.29 -8.66
N PHE A 212 -8.23 33.22 -7.40
CA PHE A 212 -9.44 32.52 -6.98
C PHE A 212 -10.54 33.60 -6.91
N GLU A 213 -11.45 33.64 -7.86
CA GLU A 213 -12.53 34.65 -7.85
C GLU A 213 -13.63 34.29 -6.86
N GLU A 214 -13.86 32.99 -6.72
CA GLU A 214 -14.89 32.47 -5.85
C GLU A 214 -14.38 31.17 -5.26
N LEU A 215 -14.53 31.00 -3.95
CA LEU A 215 -14.06 29.82 -3.23
C LEU A 215 -15.14 29.35 -2.26
N TRP A 216 -15.44 28.05 -2.29
CA TRP A 216 -16.36 27.40 -1.39
C TRP A 216 -15.73 26.15 -0.79
N LEU A 217 -15.90 26.00 0.52
CA LEU A 217 -15.32 24.91 1.30
C LEU A 217 -16.43 24.10 1.98
N GLY A 218 -16.46 22.79 1.77
CA GLY A 218 -17.43 21.88 2.39
C GLY A 218 -16.75 20.68 3.01
N ALA A 219 -17.44 19.94 3.89
CA ALA A 219 -16.84 18.81 4.61
C ALA A 219 -16.17 17.77 3.69
N GLU A 220 -16.76 17.52 2.51
CA GLU A 220 -16.34 16.46 1.59
C GLU A 220 -15.71 16.96 0.28
N ALA A 221 -15.76 18.27 0.02
CA ALA A 221 -15.28 18.83 -1.24
C ALA A 221 -15.00 20.34 -1.14
N ALA A 222 -14.16 20.83 -2.04
CA ALA A 222 -13.99 22.26 -2.32
C ALA A 222 -14.41 22.56 -3.76
N LEU A 223 -14.93 23.76 -3.97
CA LEU A 223 -15.22 24.30 -5.29
C LEU A 223 -14.59 25.68 -5.39
N ALA A 224 -13.90 25.96 -6.48
CA ALA A 224 -13.38 27.28 -6.76
C ALA A 224 -13.58 27.67 -8.21
N ARG A 225 -13.76 28.96 -8.45
CA ARG A 225 -13.64 29.57 -9.77
C ARG A 225 -12.25 30.19 -9.89
N ILE A 226 -11.46 29.66 -10.82
CA ILE A 226 -10.05 30.03 -11.00
C ILE A 226 -9.90 30.75 -12.33
N GLN A 227 -9.17 31.86 -12.33
CA GLN A 227 -8.88 32.63 -13.53
C GLN A 227 -7.40 32.82 -13.79
N THR A 228 -7.07 32.98 -15.07
CA THR A 228 -5.75 33.36 -15.58
C THR A 228 -5.90 34.55 -16.53
N PRO A 229 -4.99 35.56 -16.50
CA PRO A 229 -5.06 36.71 -17.39
C PRO A 229 -4.85 36.36 -18.87
N THR A 230 -4.03 35.34 -19.13
CA THR A 230 -3.72 34.87 -20.50
C THR A 230 -4.49 33.59 -20.83
N SER A 231 -5.30 33.63 -21.90
CA SER A 231 -6.05 32.45 -22.36
C SER A 231 -5.12 31.36 -22.93
N PRO A 232 -5.24 30.07 -22.52
CA PRO A 232 -4.46 28.96 -23.07
C PRO A 232 -4.63 28.79 -24.59
N GLU A 233 -5.78 29.20 -25.14
CA GLU A 233 -6.10 29.11 -26.57
C GLU A 233 -5.11 29.88 -27.46
N LEU A 234 -4.47 30.90 -26.90
CA LEU A 234 -3.49 31.74 -27.60
C LEU A 234 -2.09 31.11 -27.67
N THR A 235 -1.84 30.01 -26.95
CA THR A 235 -0.48 29.49 -26.70
C THR A 235 -0.34 27.97 -26.86
N ASP A 236 -1.13 27.30 -27.71
CA ASP A 236 -1.11 25.83 -27.94
C ASP A 236 -1.04 24.95 -26.65
N ARG A 237 -1.48 25.52 -25.53
CA ARG A 237 -1.53 24.88 -24.22
C ARG A 237 -2.88 24.19 -24.05
N PRO A 238 -2.93 22.93 -23.59
CA PRO A 238 -4.19 22.31 -23.20
C PRO A 238 -4.85 23.03 -22.02
N VAL A 239 -4.08 23.33 -20.97
CA VAL A 239 -4.50 24.07 -19.78
C VAL A 239 -3.38 25.02 -19.38
N HIS A 240 -3.69 26.26 -18.99
CA HIS A 240 -2.66 27.20 -18.55
C HIS A 240 -2.05 26.73 -17.22
N PRO A 241 -0.70 26.76 -17.05
CA PRO A 241 -0.06 26.33 -15.81
C PRO A 241 -0.61 27.02 -14.56
N LEU A 242 -1.01 28.30 -14.62
CA LEU A 242 -1.59 29.00 -13.46
C LEU A 242 -2.93 28.40 -12.99
N LEU A 243 -3.76 27.95 -13.93
CA LEU A 243 -5.05 27.31 -13.60
C LEU A 243 -4.81 25.97 -12.92
N LEU A 244 -3.87 25.18 -13.48
CA LEU A 244 -3.51 23.88 -12.96
C LEU A 244 -2.81 24.00 -11.59
N ASP A 245 -1.89 24.94 -11.43
CA ASP A 245 -1.19 25.18 -10.16
C ASP A 245 -2.17 25.58 -9.05
N SER A 246 -3.11 26.48 -9.36
CA SER A 246 -4.15 26.89 -8.41
C SER A 246 -5.06 25.73 -8.01
N ALA A 247 -5.38 24.83 -8.94
CA ALA A 247 -6.15 23.61 -8.65
C ALA A 247 -5.37 22.64 -7.74
N LEU A 248 -4.07 22.47 -7.98
CA LEU A 248 -3.18 21.63 -7.17
C LEU A 248 -2.98 22.20 -5.76
N LEU A 249 -2.90 23.54 -5.62
CA LEU A 249 -2.89 24.22 -4.33
C LEU A 249 -4.19 24.01 -3.57
N LEU A 250 -5.35 24.18 -4.23
CA LEU A 250 -6.64 23.91 -3.61
C LEU A 250 -6.74 22.46 -3.14
N ALA A 251 -6.24 21.51 -3.94
CA ALA A 251 -6.23 20.10 -3.58
C ALA A 251 -5.29 19.76 -2.42
N SER A 252 -4.19 20.50 -2.23
CA SER A 252 -3.36 20.35 -1.04
C SER A 252 -4.12 20.84 0.19
N TYR A 253 -4.75 22.01 0.08
CA TYR A 253 -5.45 22.65 1.20
C TYR A 253 -6.62 21.82 1.72
N THR A 254 -7.33 21.11 0.84
CA THR A 254 -8.36 20.14 1.24
C THR A 254 -7.82 18.91 1.97
N ARG A 255 -6.50 18.77 2.15
CA ARG A 255 -5.88 17.75 3.00
C ARG A 255 -5.40 18.30 4.35
N GLY A 256 -5.62 19.59 4.61
CA GLY A 256 -5.30 20.23 5.89
C GLY A 256 -4.02 21.08 5.89
N ALA A 257 -3.25 21.09 4.80
CA ALA A 257 -2.04 21.90 4.67
C ALA A 257 -1.86 22.39 3.22
N VAL A 258 -1.19 23.52 3.01
CA VAL A 258 -0.78 23.92 1.64
C VAL A 258 0.61 23.37 1.35
N ALA A 259 0.73 22.60 0.28
CA ALA A 259 1.99 21.99 -0.13
C ALA A 259 2.10 21.90 -1.65
N GLN A 260 3.34 21.83 -2.15
CA GLN A 260 3.59 21.53 -3.55
C GLN A 260 3.49 20.02 -3.79
N PRO A 261 2.88 19.57 -4.90
CA PRO A 261 2.87 18.16 -5.23
C PRO A 261 4.29 17.69 -5.56
N VAL A 262 4.58 16.45 -5.23
CA VAL A 262 5.77 15.70 -5.66
C VAL A 262 5.43 14.70 -6.76
N GLY A 263 4.15 14.42 -6.98
CA GLY A 263 3.69 13.59 -8.10
C GLY A 263 2.18 13.63 -8.33
N VAL A 264 1.75 13.08 -9.46
CA VAL A 264 0.36 12.91 -9.86
C VAL A 264 0.21 11.55 -10.54
N GLY A 265 -0.61 10.65 -9.99
CA GLY A 265 -0.78 9.30 -10.53
C GLY A 265 -1.43 9.26 -11.92
N SER A 266 -2.43 10.08 -12.20
CA SER A 266 -2.96 10.23 -13.55
C SER A 266 -3.54 11.63 -13.79
N ILE A 267 -3.28 12.20 -14.97
CA ILE A 267 -3.89 13.43 -15.47
C ILE A 267 -4.33 13.25 -16.92
N ARG A 268 -5.58 13.64 -17.19
CA ARG A 268 -6.20 13.51 -18.50
C ARG A 268 -6.92 14.79 -18.87
N THR A 269 -6.61 15.29 -20.06
CA THR A 269 -7.19 16.52 -20.60
C THR A 269 -8.06 16.19 -21.80
N PHE A 270 -9.34 16.53 -21.73
CA PHE A 270 -10.36 16.24 -22.74
C PHE A 270 -10.65 17.43 -23.65
N LYS A 271 -10.50 18.65 -23.12
CA LYS A 271 -10.79 19.91 -23.83
C LYS A 271 -9.73 20.95 -23.47
N ARG A 272 -9.54 21.94 -24.34
CA ARG A 272 -8.72 23.11 -23.99
C ARG A 272 -9.46 23.95 -22.96
N ALA A 273 -8.74 24.41 -21.95
CA ALA A 273 -9.28 25.38 -21.01
C ALA A 273 -9.43 26.76 -21.67
N THR A 274 -10.38 27.54 -21.16
CA THR A 274 -10.44 28.98 -21.40
C THR A 274 -9.64 29.71 -20.32
N SER A 275 -9.74 31.04 -20.23
CA SER A 275 -9.12 31.82 -19.15
C SER A 275 -9.81 31.70 -17.79
N SER A 276 -10.96 31.03 -17.70
CA SER A 276 -11.76 30.84 -16.48
C SER A 276 -12.24 29.39 -16.41
N VAL A 277 -12.03 28.73 -15.27
CA VAL A 277 -12.47 27.34 -15.05
C VAL A 277 -13.07 27.15 -13.66
N TRP A 278 -14.02 26.23 -13.57
CA TRP A 278 -14.49 25.66 -12.33
C TRP A 278 -13.55 24.53 -11.90
N CYS A 279 -12.99 24.63 -10.70
CA CYS A 279 -12.17 23.60 -10.09
C CYS A 279 -12.93 22.97 -8.92
N ARG A 280 -13.26 21.69 -9.04
CA ARG A 280 -13.85 20.90 -7.94
C ARG A 280 -12.83 19.89 -7.44
N VAL A 281 -12.65 19.86 -6.12
CA VAL A 281 -11.78 18.88 -5.46
C VAL A 281 -12.60 18.05 -4.49
N SER A 282 -12.54 16.73 -4.61
CA SER A 282 -13.13 15.79 -3.63
C SER A 282 -12.12 15.47 -2.53
N ARG A 283 -12.51 15.65 -1.26
CA ARG A 283 -11.70 15.24 -0.09
C ARG A 283 -11.63 13.73 0.05
N VAL A 284 -12.76 13.05 -0.19
CA VAL A 284 -12.87 11.58 -0.06
C VAL A 284 -11.97 10.86 -1.04
N THR A 285 -11.98 11.30 -2.30
CA THR A 285 -11.30 10.57 -3.40
C THR A 285 -10.00 11.21 -3.84
N GLY A 286 -9.73 12.46 -3.43
CA GLY A 286 -8.60 13.24 -3.94
C GLY A 286 -8.74 13.66 -5.40
N LEU A 287 -9.90 13.41 -6.04
CA LEU A 287 -10.14 13.76 -7.44
C LEU A 287 -10.21 15.28 -7.62
N VAL A 288 -9.43 15.79 -8.57
CA VAL A 288 -9.48 17.18 -9.04
C VAL A 288 -10.11 17.21 -10.42
N GLU A 289 -11.17 17.99 -10.60
CA GLU A 289 -11.83 18.20 -11.89
C GLU A 289 -11.79 19.69 -12.25
N LEU A 290 -11.27 20.00 -13.45
CA LEU A 290 -11.45 21.30 -14.09
C LEU A 290 -12.58 21.20 -15.10
N ARG A 291 -13.52 22.14 -15.03
CA ARG A 291 -14.71 22.21 -15.87
C ARG A 291 -14.88 23.61 -16.44
N ASP A 292 -15.47 23.69 -17.63
CA ASP A 292 -15.82 24.99 -18.22
C ASP A 292 -17.11 25.56 -17.60
N GLU A 293 -17.51 26.75 -18.04
CA GLU A 293 -18.73 27.43 -17.57
C GLU A 293 -20.02 26.67 -17.91
N ALA A 294 -19.99 25.76 -18.90
CA ALA A 294 -21.11 24.87 -19.21
C ALA A 294 -21.06 23.57 -18.39
N GLY A 295 -20.10 23.45 -17.48
CA GLY A 295 -19.89 22.27 -16.63
C GLY A 295 -19.23 21.09 -17.33
N GLN A 296 -18.77 21.25 -18.56
CA GLN A 296 -18.11 20.20 -19.32
C GLN A 296 -16.71 19.94 -18.75
N LEU A 297 -16.33 18.66 -18.62
CA LEU A 297 -15.02 18.27 -18.11
C LEU A 297 -13.90 18.67 -19.08
N ILE A 298 -12.98 19.50 -18.60
CA ILE A 298 -11.76 19.92 -19.29
C ILE A 298 -10.62 18.97 -18.94
N LEU A 299 -10.39 18.76 -17.64
CA LEU A 299 -9.28 17.98 -17.11
C LEU A 299 -9.70 17.26 -15.84
N GLU A 300 -9.22 16.03 -15.67
CA GLU A 300 -9.24 15.35 -14.38
C GLU A 300 -7.83 14.94 -13.94
N ALA A 301 -7.55 15.03 -12.64
CA ALA A 301 -6.32 14.56 -12.03
C ALA A 301 -6.62 13.72 -10.77
N ARG A 302 -5.87 12.64 -10.59
CA ARG A 302 -6.02 11.65 -9.51
C ARG A 302 -4.69 11.36 -8.86
N ASP A 303 -4.76 10.85 -7.62
CA ASP A 303 -3.61 10.33 -6.88
C ASP A 303 -2.48 11.36 -6.80
N ILE A 304 -2.83 12.60 -6.41
CA ILE A 304 -1.85 13.68 -6.23
C ILE A 304 -1.10 13.43 -4.92
N VAL A 305 0.22 13.35 -5.03
CA VAL A 305 1.12 13.10 -3.91
C VAL A 305 1.80 14.42 -3.52
N TYR A 306 1.85 14.71 -2.22
CA TYR A 306 2.54 15.86 -1.63
C TYR A 306 3.71 15.37 -0.77
N GLY A 307 4.82 16.12 -0.73
CA GLY A 307 6.01 15.74 0.06
C GLY A 307 5.80 15.88 1.58
N ASP A 308 6.68 15.25 2.37
CA ASP A 308 6.54 15.04 3.82
C ASP A 308 5.96 16.22 4.63
N GLU A 309 4.95 15.86 5.42
CA GLU A 309 4.18 16.66 6.36
C GLU A 309 5.09 17.23 7.47
N THR A 310 5.37 18.54 7.44
CA THR A 310 5.91 19.27 8.61
C THR A 310 4.87 20.18 9.27
N VAL A 311 3.59 20.00 8.97
CA VAL A 311 2.50 20.61 9.74
C VAL A 311 1.54 19.50 10.11
N ALA A 312 1.51 19.14 11.39
CA ALA A 312 0.55 18.18 11.91
C ALA A 312 -0.87 18.61 11.50
N PRO A 313 -1.75 17.69 11.06
CA PRO A 313 -3.15 18.02 10.81
C PRO A 313 -3.75 18.57 12.10
N GLY A 314 -4.07 19.88 12.10
CA GLY A 314 -4.69 20.57 13.23
C GLY A 314 -3.91 21.75 13.82
N GLU A 315 -2.61 21.94 13.52
CA GLU A 315 -1.95 23.19 13.89
C GLU A 315 -2.27 24.30 12.87
N PRO A 316 -2.87 25.43 13.29
CA PRO A 316 -3.07 26.57 12.40
C PRO A 316 -1.70 27.04 11.87
N LEU A 317 -1.54 27.05 10.54
CA LEU A 317 -0.43 27.74 9.86
C LEU A 317 -0.32 29.14 10.46
N ALA A 318 0.80 29.47 11.11
CA ALA A 318 1.04 30.71 11.88
C ALA A 318 0.05 31.88 11.57
N GLY A 319 -1.08 31.93 12.29
CA GLY A 319 -2.09 33.00 12.19
C GLY A 319 -3.25 32.82 11.19
N LEU A 320 -3.34 31.70 10.47
CA LEU A 320 -4.44 31.34 9.57
C LEU A 320 -5.27 30.18 10.16
N PRO A 321 -6.60 30.23 10.09
CA PRO A 321 -7.45 29.16 10.60
C PRO A 321 -7.23 27.87 9.80
N SER A 322 -7.10 26.72 10.50
CA SER A 322 -7.03 25.40 9.87
C SER A 322 -8.31 25.11 9.09
N TRP A 323 -8.28 24.14 8.16
CA TRP A 323 -9.49 23.72 7.42
C TRP A 323 -10.66 23.39 8.37
N GLU A 324 -10.37 22.65 9.44
CA GLU A 324 -11.33 22.30 10.49
C GLU A 324 -11.74 23.50 11.35
N GLY A 325 -10.81 24.43 11.59
CA GLY A 325 -11.07 25.70 12.28
C GLY A 325 -12.00 26.62 11.50
N LEU A 326 -11.87 26.66 10.17
CA LEU A 326 -12.79 27.37 9.29
C LEU A 326 -14.17 26.72 9.32
N LEU A 327 -14.27 25.40 9.09
CA LEU A 327 -15.54 24.65 9.15
C LEU A 327 -16.25 24.80 10.52
N GLY A 328 -15.51 24.82 11.62
CA GLY A 328 -16.04 25.03 12.97
C GLY A 328 -16.43 26.48 13.29
N SER A 329 -15.91 27.46 12.54
CA SER A 329 -16.23 28.88 12.69
C SER A 329 -17.48 29.31 11.92
N PHE A 330 -17.97 28.50 10.97
CA PHE A 330 -19.20 28.78 10.24
C PHE A 330 -20.43 28.41 11.10
N ARG A 331 -21.04 29.41 11.73
CA ARG A 331 -22.45 29.35 12.12
C ARG A 331 -23.30 29.87 10.96
N PRO A 332 -24.42 29.21 10.58
CA PRO A 332 -25.30 29.76 9.56
C PRO A 332 -25.78 31.15 10.00
N GLY A 333 -25.36 32.20 9.30
CA GLY A 333 -25.88 33.57 9.47
C GLY A 333 -25.05 34.56 10.28
N GLU A 334 -23.86 34.24 10.80
CA GLU A 334 -23.00 35.21 11.50
C GLU A 334 -21.59 35.26 10.90
N TRP A 335 -21.41 36.01 9.82
CA TRP A 335 -20.10 36.55 9.46
C TRP A 335 -20.27 38.02 9.04
N GLU A 336 -19.96 38.94 9.95
CA GLU A 336 -19.80 40.35 9.61
C GLU A 336 -18.37 40.58 9.08
N PRO A 337 -18.20 41.22 7.92
CA PRO A 337 -16.90 41.49 7.31
C PRO A 337 -16.21 42.65 8.03
N GLU A 338 -15.87 42.50 9.31
CA GLU A 338 -15.04 43.48 10.01
C GLU A 338 -14.32 42.83 11.21
N LYS A 339 -13.16 42.23 10.93
CA LYS A 339 -11.94 42.16 11.77
C LYS A 339 -10.99 41.07 11.26
N VAL A 340 -10.42 41.30 10.08
CA VAL A 340 -9.08 40.78 9.78
C VAL A 340 -8.11 41.84 10.32
N PRO A 341 -7.14 41.50 11.20
CA PRO A 341 -6.15 42.47 11.63
C PRO A 341 -5.29 42.90 10.42
N GLY A 342 -5.40 44.18 10.05
CA GLY A 342 -4.50 44.82 9.09
C GLY A 342 -3.05 44.86 9.59
N PRO A 343 -2.10 45.28 8.73
CA PRO A 343 -0.70 44.91 8.78
C PRO A 343 -0.03 45.39 10.07
N PHE A 344 0.84 44.56 10.63
CA PHE A 344 1.76 44.93 11.70
C PHE A 344 2.54 46.19 11.31
N THR A 345 2.06 47.33 11.79
CA THR A 345 2.81 48.58 11.83
C THR A 345 3.07 48.91 13.29
N THR A 346 4.32 49.20 13.56
CA THR A 346 4.87 49.53 14.87
C THR A 346 4.24 50.78 15.49
N ASN A 347 3.93 50.69 16.79
CA ASN A 347 3.77 51.76 17.79
C ASN A 347 2.46 52.60 17.83
N GLY A 348 1.79 52.53 19.00
CA GLY A 348 1.53 53.74 19.81
C GLY A 348 0.13 54.38 19.81
N HIS A 349 -0.53 54.26 20.97
CA HIS A 349 -1.44 55.23 21.63
C HIS A 349 -2.94 55.39 21.25
N LEU A 350 -3.77 55.02 22.24
CA LEU A 350 -4.88 55.75 22.89
C LEU A 350 -6.11 56.26 22.11
N SER A 351 -7.25 55.69 22.52
CA SER A 351 -8.44 56.36 23.13
C SER A 351 -9.76 56.49 22.35
N THR A 352 -10.80 55.94 23.01
CA THR A 352 -12.18 56.42 23.25
C THR A 352 -13.23 56.52 22.12
N GLY A 353 -14.34 55.76 22.29
CA GLY A 353 -15.66 56.34 22.62
C GLY A 353 -16.87 56.03 21.72
N GLY A 354 -17.95 55.47 22.31
CA GLY A 354 -19.38 55.55 21.91
C GLY A 354 -19.87 54.44 20.95
N SER A 355 -20.83 53.53 21.23
CA SER A 355 -22.19 53.54 21.84
C SER A 355 -23.34 53.88 20.87
N LEU A 356 -24.41 53.07 20.96
CA LEU A 356 -25.82 53.21 20.46
C LEU A 356 -26.16 52.48 19.15
N THR A 357 -27.33 51.89 18.88
CA THR A 357 -28.46 51.21 19.60
C THR A 357 -29.42 50.67 18.50
N MET A 358 -30.25 49.68 18.85
CA MET A 358 -31.33 49.05 18.05
C MET A 358 -32.47 49.98 17.59
N GLU A 359 -33.21 49.57 16.55
CA GLU A 359 -34.71 49.45 16.43
C GLU A 359 -35.10 49.08 14.96
N GLU A 360 -35.76 47.94 14.70
CA GLU A 360 -37.22 47.72 14.45
C GLU A 360 -37.67 47.73 12.96
N PHE A 361 -38.34 46.65 12.49
CA PHE A 361 -39.75 46.62 11.97
C PHE A 361 -40.14 45.31 11.25
N GLU A 362 -41.46 45.06 11.21
CA GLU A 362 -42.20 43.78 11.11
C GLU A 362 -42.95 43.59 9.74
N PRO A 363 -43.94 42.67 9.50
CA PRO A 363 -43.99 41.67 8.40
C PRO A 363 -45.18 41.81 7.40
N LEU A 364 -45.39 40.86 6.46
CA LEU A 364 -46.67 40.61 5.74
C LEU A 364 -46.75 39.26 4.96
N ASP A 365 -47.95 38.64 4.98
CA ASP A 365 -48.42 37.35 4.41
C ASP A 365 -48.75 37.35 2.89
N MET A 366 -48.85 36.15 2.26
CA MET A 366 -50.08 35.55 1.62
C MET A 366 -49.81 34.52 0.47
N LEU A 367 -50.39 33.30 0.65
CA LEU A 367 -51.07 32.32 -0.24
C LEU A 367 -50.60 31.95 -1.68
N GLU A 368 -50.54 30.63 -2.00
CA GLU A 368 -51.54 29.88 -2.82
C GLU A 368 -51.21 28.37 -2.97
N GLU A 369 -52.25 27.52 -2.99
CA GLU A 369 -52.28 26.06 -3.18
C GLU A 369 -52.32 25.67 -4.68
N VAL A 370 -51.75 24.52 -5.07
CA VAL A 370 -52.13 23.78 -6.31
C VAL A 370 -52.00 22.26 -6.12
N GLU A 371 -53.08 21.55 -6.46
CA GLU A 371 -53.26 20.09 -6.58
C GLU A 371 -52.50 19.47 -7.77
N VAL A 372 -52.17 18.17 -7.71
CA VAL A 372 -51.81 17.39 -8.91
C VAL A 372 -52.55 16.04 -8.93
N ASP A 373 -53.30 15.86 -10.02
CA ASP A 373 -54.05 14.69 -10.43
C ASP A 373 -53.17 13.54 -10.97
N SER A 374 -53.70 12.33 -10.78
CA SER A 374 -53.38 11.07 -11.46
C SER A 374 -53.76 11.07 -12.96
N PHE A 375 -53.06 10.30 -13.82
CA PHE A 375 -53.67 9.43 -14.87
C PHE A 375 -52.61 8.62 -15.67
N ASP A 376 -52.68 7.30 -15.46
CA ASP A 376 -52.68 6.12 -16.35
C ASP A 376 -52.28 6.12 -17.86
N LEU A 377 -51.62 4.98 -18.20
CA LEU A 377 -51.71 4.09 -19.41
C LEU A 377 -51.03 4.56 -20.73
N ASP A 378 -50.41 3.73 -21.61
CA ASP A 378 -50.67 2.32 -21.99
C ASP A 378 -49.62 1.74 -23.01
N ILE A 379 -49.59 0.38 -23.17
CA ILE A 379 -49.34 -0.44 -24.43
C ILE A 379 -47.88 -0.63 -24.97
N ASP A 380 -47.34 -1.76 -25.48
CA ASP A 380 -47.71 -3.19 -25.80
C ASP A 380 -46.38 -3.99 -26.02
N GLU A 381 -46.17 -5.22 -25.50
CA GLU A 381 -46.42 -6.59 -26.03
C GLU A 381 -45.57 -7.16 -27.21
N ALA A 382 -44.87 -8.29 -26.94
CA ALA A 382 -44.73 -9.54 -27.75
C ALA A 382 -43.53 -10.40 -27.23
N GLN A 383 -43.72 -11.39 -26.34
CA GLN A 383 -43.98 -12.84 -26.57
C GLN A 383 -42.86 -13.66 -27.24
N ASP A 384 -42.21 -14.54 -26.46
CA ASP A 384 -42.26 -16.00 -26.68
C ASP A 384 -41.68 -16.79 -25.48
N GLN A 385 -42.44 -17.76 -24.97
CA GLN A 385 -42.05 -18.79 -23.99
C GLN A 385 -42.25 -20.19 -24.61
N PRO A 386 -41.69 -21.24 -23.98
CA PRO A 386 -42.60 -22.24 -23.44
C PRO A 386 -42.31 -22.64 -21.98
N THR A 387 -43.38 -23.15 -21.36
CA THR A 387 -43.73 -23.24 -19.94
C THR A 387 -43.54 -24.60 -19.27
N MET A 388 -43.74 -24.56 -17.94
CA MET A 388 -44.24 -25.57 -16.97
C MET A 388 -43.17 -26.19 -16.06
N GLY A 389 -43.31 -26.19 -14.73
CA GLY A 389 -44.38 -25.75 -13.80
C GLY A 389 -44.03 -26.37 -12.43
N ASP A 390 -43.71 -25.58 -11.41
CA ASP A 390 -44.59 -25.09 -10.32
C ASP A 390 -44.76 -26.09 -9.17
N PHE A 391 -44.42 -25.64 -7.95
CA PHE A 391 -45.18 -25.86 -6.72
C PHE A 391 -44.71 -24.85 -5.67
N SER A 392 -45.51 -23.80 -5.53
CA SER A 392 -45.50 -22.86 -4.42
C SER A 392 -46.32 -23.41 -3.23
N GLY A 393 -45.90 -23.10 -2.00
CA GLY A 393 -46.75 -23.29 -0.82
C GLY A 393 -46.03 -23.27 0.53
N LEU A 394 -46.28 -22.19 1.28
CA LEU A 394 -46.15 -22.02 2.75
C LEU A 394 -44.79 -21.59 3.32
N LEU A 395 -44.63 -20.28 3.56
CA LEU A 395 -44.63 -19.65 4.91
C LEU A 395 -44.27 -18.15 4.86
N GLN A 396 -45.09 -17.34 5.55
CA GLN A 396 -44.88 -15.91 5.85
C GLN A 396 -44.34 -15.73 7.29
N PRO A 397 -43.72 -14.59 7.65
CA PRO A 397 -43.16 -14.37 8.98
C PRO A 397 -44.17 -13.74 9.95
N SER A 398 -44.20 -14.21 11.20
CA SER A 398 -44.68 -13.39 12.33
C SER A 398 -44.01 -13.77 13.65
N GLY A 399 -43.68 -12.74 14.44
CA GLY A 399 -43.85 -12.69 15.89
C GLY A 399 -42.81 -13.37 16.78
N ASP A 400 -42.15 -12.55 17.60
CA ASP A 400 -41.29 -12.92 18.73
C ASP A 400 -41.89 -14.00 19.64
N THR A 401 -41.26 -15.19 19.67
CA THR A 401 -40.99 -16.11 20.79
C THR A 401 -41.00 -17.57 20.31
N TRP A 402 -39.89 -18.29 20.51
CA TRP A 402 -39.86 -19.74 20.29
C TRP A 402 -40.08 -20.46 21.62
N GLN A 403 -41.24 -21.10 21.76
CA GLN A 403 -41.48 -22.19 22.70
C GLN A 403 -41.25 -23.52 21.99
N THR A 404 -40.56 -24.45 22.65
CA THR A 404 -40.42 -25.84 22.21
C THR A 404 -41.67 -26.64 22.55
N VAL A 405 -42.18 -27.43 21.59
CA VAL A 405 -43.02 -28.60 21.88
C VAL A 405 -42.56 -29.79 21.01
N PRO A 406 -42.50 -31.02 21.55
CA PRO A 406 -41.84 -32.17 20.93
C PRO A 406 -42.79 -33.12 20.20
N GLY A 407 -42.23 -33.84 19.22
CA GLY A 407 -42.59 -35.22 18.84
C GLY A 407 -43.93 -35.44 18.13
N ALA A 408 -43.86 -35.94 16.90
CA ALA A 408 -44.76 -37.00 16.44
C ALA A 408 -44.11 -37.74 15.26
N ASP A 409 -43.94 -39.03 15.46
CA ASP A 409 -43.45 -40.03 14.53
C ASP A 409 -44.33 -40.17 13.29
N GLY A 410 -43.73 -40.67 12.21
CA GLY A 410 -44.40 -41.64 11.35
C GLY A 410 -44.31 -41.42 9.84
N LEU A 411 -43.87 -42.50 9.18
CA LEU A 411 -44.00 -42.85 7.75
C LEU A 411 -42.89 -42.23 6.85
N GLY A 412 -41.98 -42.97 6.21
CA GLY A 412 -41.90 -44.39 5.87
C GLY A 412 -41.44 -44.53 4.39
N PHE A 413 -40.78 -45.66 4.06
CA PHE A 413 -40.15 -46.08 2.78
C PHE A 413 -38.68 -45.65 2.61
N SER A 414 -37.66 -46.48 2.88
CA SER A 414 -37.30 -47.85 2.44
C SER A 414 -36.62 -47.92 1.07
N GLY A 415 -35.36 -48.33 1.07
CA GLY A 415 -34.67 -48.86 -0.11
C GLY A 415 -33.18 -48.58 -0.11
N LEU A 416 -32.37 -49.50 0.44
CA LEU A 416 -31.09 -50.00 -0.10
C LEU A 416 -30.41 -50.91 0.95
N PRO A 417 -29.59 -51.90 0.53
CA PRO A 417 -29.48 -53.20 1.21
C PRO A 417 -28.42 -53.30 2.31
N ASP A 418 -28.71 -54.20 3.26
CA ASP A 418 -27.89 -54.65 4.40
C ASP A 418 -26.62 -55.43 4.00
N LEU A 419 -25.56 -55.26 4.81
CA LEU A 419 -24.79 -56.31 5.52
C LEU A 419 -23.49 -55.70 6.15
N PRO A 420 -22.92 -56.27 7.23
CA PRO A 420 -23.39 -56.35 8.62
C PRO A 420 -22.46 -55.57 9.60
N PRO A 421 -22.83 -55.39 10.89
CA PRO A 421 -22.00 -54.69 11.86
C PRO A 421 -20.97 -55.65 12.49
N ILE A 422 -19.75 -55.17 12.71
CA ILE A 422 -18.78 -55.86 13.57
C ILE A 422 -18.44 -54.92 14.72
N SER A 423 -18.95 -55.28 15.90
CA SER A 423 -18.35 -54.93 17.17
C SER A 423 -18.23 -56.21 18.00
N SER A 424 -17.21 -56.24 18.85
CA SER A 424 -16.86 -57.26 19.85
C SER A 424 -16.24 -58.57 19.36
N LEU A 425 -14.92 -58.66 19.54
CA LEU A 425 -14.22 -59.83 20.08
C LEU A 425 -12.92 -59.33 20.74
N GLU A 426 -12.97 -59.23 22.07
CA GLU A 426 -11.80 -59.23 22.94
C GLU A 426 -11.27 -60.67 23.09
N GLU A 427 -9.96 -60.75 23.43
CA GLU A 427 -9.17 -61.92 23.85
C GLU A 427 -8.86 -62.95 22.72
N ASP A 428 -7.62 -63.33 22.44
CA ASP A 428 -6.59 -63.82 23.36
C ASP A 428 -5.22 -63.97 22.62
N LEU A 429 -4.12 -64.15 23.39
CA LEU A 429 -2.73 -64.52 22.99
C LEU A 429 -1.83 -63.36 22.47
N GLY A 430 -0.65 -63.07 22.99
CA GLY A 430 0.16 -63.77 23.99
C GLY A 430 1.46 -62.99 24.26
N SER A 431 1.98 -63.23 25.46
CA SER A 431 3.24 -62.72 25.99
C SER A 431 4.44 -63.01 25.09
N GLY A 432 5.25 -61.99 24.80
CA GLY A 432 6.55 -62.16 24.17
C GLY A 432 7.31 -60.84 24.06
N ALA A 433 8.01 -60.46 25.12
CA ALA A 433 8.98 -59.36 25.07
C ALA A 433 10.17 -59.73 24.17
N PRO A 434 10.59 -58.87 23.23
CA PRO A 434 11.93 -58.93 22.64
C PRO A 434 12.89 -57.97 23.37
N PRO A 435 14.21 -58.22 23.29
CA PRO A 435 15.17 -57.91 24.34
C PRO A 435 15.70 -56.47 24.28
N ALA A 436 16.17 -56.01 25.45
CA ALA A 436 17.02 -54.84 25.58
C ALA A 436 18.26 -55.00 24.70
N VAL A 437 18.45 -54.06 23.76
CA VAL A 437 19.70 -53.91 23.03
C VAL A 437 20.60 -53.02 23.86
N GLU A 438 21.68 -53.62 24.35
CA GLU A 438 22.79 -52.99 25.03
C GLU A 438 23.38 -51.86 24.19
N THR A 439 23.50 -50.68 24.77
CA THR A 439 24.34 -49.59 24.28
C THR A 439 25.82 -50.03 24.34
N PRO A 440 26.57 -50.03 23.22
CA PRO A 440 28.01 -50.26 23.27
C PRO A 440 28.73 -49.02 23.85
N PRO A 441 29.91 -49.20 24.46
CA PRO A 441 30.58 -48.18 25.24
C PRO A 441 31.11 -47.04 24.37
N SER A 442 30.92 -45.82 24.85
CA SER A 442 31.56 -44.60 24.37
C SER A 442 33.07 -44.79 24.35
N VAL A 443 33.68 -44.73 23.16
CA VAL A 443 35.12 -44.55 23.02
C VAL A 443 35.37 -43.04 23.13
N GLU A 444 35.87 -42.60 24.28
CA GLU A 444 36.46 -41.28 24.44
C GLU A 444 37.68 -41.18 23.52
N VAL A 445 37.56 -40.36 22.48
CA VAL A 445 38.72 -39.76 21.82
C VAL A 445 38.72 -38.30 22.24
N GLU A 446 39.36 -38.05 23.39
CA GLU A 446 39.80 -36.71 23.75
C GLU A 446 40.94 -36.31 22.81
N THR A 447 40.65 -35.37 21.91
CA THR A 447 41.65 -34.40 21.46
C THR A 447 41.00 -33.02 21.55
N PRO A 448 41.52 -32.09 22.36
CA PRO A 448 40.95 -30.76 22.48
C PRO A 448 41.27 -30.00 21.19
N LEU A 449 40.26 -29.81 20.34
CA LEU A 449 40.27 -28.69 19.42
C LEU A 449 40.11 -27.45 20.28
N GLU A 450 41.15 -26.60 20.27
CA GLU A 450 41.11 -25.28 20.88
C GLU A 450 39.81 -24.58 20.48
N ASP A 451 39.01 -24.31 21.50
CA ASP A 451 37.76 -23.58 21.43
C ASP A 451 38.10 -22.15 20.97
N VAL A 452 38.11 -21.92 19.66
CA VAL A 452 38.04 -20.57 19.10
C VAL A 452 36.65 -20.09 19.45
N GLY A 453 36.52 -19.50 20.63
CA GLY A 453 35.27 -18.97 21.17
C GLY A 453 34.67 -17.98 20.19
N VAL A 454 33.75 -18.45 19.36
CA VAL A 454 32.83 -17.59 18.62
C VAL A 454 31.84 -17.09 19.67
N ALA A 455 32.04 -15.86 20.13
CA ALA A 455 31.10 -15.20 21.02
C ALA A 455 29.68 -15.25 20.38
N PRO A 456 28.62 -15.44 21.18
CA PRO A 456 27.25 -15.44 20.67
C PRO A 456 26.99 -14.14 19.92
N SER A 457 26.34 -14.23 18.76
CA SER A 457 25.99 -13.07 17.94
C SER A 457 24.92 -12.27 18.68
N PRO A 458 25.16 -11.01 19.10
CA PRO A 458 24.19 -10.22 19.87
C PRO A 458 22.96 -9.79 19.07
N CYS A 459 22.82 -10.28 17.83
CA CYS A 459 21.89 -9.81 16.82
C CYS A 459 20.85 -10.87 16.40
N THR A 460 20.76 -12.00 17.10
CA THR A 460 19.82 -13.09 16.79
C THR A 460 18.75 -13.28 17.84
N TYR A 461 17.51 -13.48 17.37
CA TYR A 461 16.34 -13.66 18.21
C TYR A 461 15.42 -14.75 17.65
N LYS A 462 14.60 -15.32 18.52
CA LYS A 462 13.53 -16.25 18.17
C LYS A 462 12.26 -15.95 18.96
N ILE A 463 11.15 -16.52 18.52
CA ILE A 463 9.89 -16.49 19.25
C ILE A 463 9.82 -17.72 20.16
N ASP A 464 9.67 -17.49 21.45
CA ASP A 464 9.33 -18.52 22.44
C ASP A 464 7.85 -18.41 22.84
N TRP A 465 7.23 -19.55 23.14
CA TRP A 465 5.82 -19.63 23.51
C TRP A 465 5.70 -19.95 24.99
N VAL A 466 5.53 -18.90 25.80
CA VAL A 466 5.56 -19.00 27.26
C VAL A 466 4.15 -19.28 27.80
N PRO A 467 3.97 -20.26 28.71
CA PRO A 467 2.69 -20.49 29.36
C PRO A 467 2.21 -19.26 30.13
N VAL A 468 0.95 -18.91 29.91
CA VAL A 468 0.24 -17.84 30.61
C VAL A 468 -1.04 -18.37 31.24
N GLU A 469 -1.54 -17.66 32.24
CA GLU A 469 -2.73 -18.08 32.98
C GLU A 469 -3.94 -18.18 32.06
N ALA A 470 -4.77 -19.21 32.26
CA ALA A 470 -5.99 -19.38 31.51
C ALA A 470 -7.01 -18.29 31.92
N LEU A 471 -7.66 -17.71 30.92
CA LEU A 471 -8.68 -16.70 31.17
C LEU A 471 -9.98 -17.35 31.70
N PRO A 472 -10.74 -16.63 32.54
CA PRO A 472 -12.04 -17.09 32.98
C PRO A 472 -12.98 -17.26 31.78
N GLY A 473 -13.96 -18.15 31.92
CA GLY A 473 -14.94 -18.43 30.86
C GLY A 473 -15.73 -17.19 30.45
N ALA A 474 -16.26 -17.21 29.23
CA ALA A 474 -17.06 -16.12 28.65
C ALA A 474 -18.28 -15.72 29.51
N GLN A 475 -18.73 -16.56 30.45
CA GLN A 475 -19.91 -16.30 31.28
C GLN A 475 -19.71 -15.23 32.37
N GLU A 476 -18.47 -14.84 32.69
CA GLU A 476 -18.15 -13.95 33.81
C GLU A 476 -18.01 -12.46 33.43
N VAL A 477 -18.51 -12.05 32.27
CA VAL A 477 -18.31 -10.69 31.74
C VAL A 477 -19.30 -9.70 32.35
N SER A 478 -18.78 -8.66 33.01
CA SER A 478 -19.59 -7.63 33.69
C SER A 478 -20.14 -6.53 32.78
N GLN A 479 -19.59 -6.37 31.56
CA GLN A 479 -19.96 -5.30 30.62
C GLN A 479 -20.55 -5.86 29.31
N ARG A 480 -21.63 -5.23 28.82
CA ARG A 480 -22.23 -5.57 27.53
C ARG A 480 -21.44 -4.98 26.37
N GLY A 481 -21.33 -5.73 25.28
CA GLY A 481 -20.62 -5.37 24.07
C GLY A 481 -21.34 -5.83 22.79
N GLY A 482 -21.04 -5.16 21.69
CA GLY A 482 -21.49 -5.49 20.34
C GLY A 482 -20.39 -6.21 19.55
N TRP A 483 -20.71 -7.35 18.97
CA TRP A 483 -19.75 -8.22 18.29
C TRP A 483 -20.19 -8.58 16.89
N LEU A 484 -19.22 -8.62 15.99
CA LEU A 484 -19.34 -9.16 14.65
C LEU A 484 -18.40 -10.37 14.52
N ILE A 485 -18.96 -11.53 14.26
CA ILE A 485 -18.21 -12.75 13.96
C ILE A 485 -18.20 -12.92 12.45
N VAL A 486 -17.00 -13.01 11.87
CA VAL A 486 -16.81 -13.15 10.43
C VAL A 486 -16.12 -14.46 10.10
N SER A 487 -16.78 -15.30 9.30
CA SER A 487 -16.18 -16.53 8.79
C SER A 487 -16.94 -17.16 7.64
N ASP A 488 -16.25 -17.94 6.83
CA ASP A 488 -16.80 -18.88 5.85
C ASP A 488 -17.04 -20.30 6.45
N ASP A 489 -16.86 -20.49 7.76
CA ASP A 489 -17.28 -21.68 8.52
C ASP A 489 -18.55 -21.35 9.31
N LYS A 490 -19.71 -21.55 8.69
CA LYS A 490 -20.99 -21.24 9.33
C LYS A 490 -21.23 -22.06 10.61
N PRO A 491 -21.05 -23.40 10.65
CA PRO A 491 -21.23 -24.17 11.88
C PRO A 491 -20.38 -23.67 13.05
N PHE A 492 -19.08 -23.45 12.82
CA PHE A 492 -18.20 -22.97 13.88
C PHE A 492 -18.53 -21.52 14.28
N GLY A 493 -18.83 -20.65 13.30
CA GLY A 493 -19.20 -19.26 13.56
C GLY A 493 -20.47 -19.12 14.39
N VAL A 494 -21.46 -19.99 14.16
CA VAL A 494 -22.66 -20.07 14.99
C VAL A 494 -22.32 -20.55 16.40
N SER A 495 -21.50 -21.60 16.54
CA SER A 495 -21.07 -22.08 17.86
C SER A 495 -20.33 -20.99 18.66
N LEU A 496 -19.47 -20.22 18.01
CA LEU A 496 -18.81 -19.07 18.62
C LEU A 496 -19.83 -17.98 18.99
N ALA A 497 -20.79 -17.65 18.12
CA ALA A 497 -21.84 -16.68 18.40
C ALA A 497 -22.68 -17.07 19.63
N GLU A 498 -22.99 -18.35 19.80
CA GLU A 498 -23.69 -18.87 20.98
C GLU A 498 -22.91 -18.60 22.27
N ARG A 499 -21.58 -18.66 22.25
CA ARG A 499 -20.74 -18.32 23.42
C ARG A 499 -20.84 -16.83 23.79
N PHE A 500 -20.83 -15.94 22.80
CA PHE A 500 -21.04 -14.51 23.01
C PHE A 500 -22.47 -14.20 23.52
N LEU A 501 -23.48 -14.86 22.95
CA LEU A 501 -24.88 -14.70 23.38
C LEU A 501 -25.08 -15.23 24.81
N ALA A 502 -24.49 -16.37 25.16
CA ALA A 502 -24.51 -16.91 26.52
C ALA A 502 -23.83 -15.96 27.53
N ALA A 503 -22.81 -15.23 27.08
CA ALA A 503 -22.14 -14.15 27.82
C ALA A 503 -22.93 -12.82 27.83
N ARG A 504 -24.18 -12.82 27.35
CA ARG A 504 -25.08 -11.64 27.25
C ARG A 504 -24.50 -10.51 26.39
N GLN A 505 -23.74 -10.86 25.36
CA GLN A 505 -23.18 -9.94 24.38
C GLN A 505 -24.08 -9.88 23.15
N GLY A 506 -24.25 -8.70 22.56
CA GLY A 506 -24.95 -8.55 21.28
C GLY A 506 -24.05 -9.06 20.16
N CYS A 507 -24.45 -10.09 19.41
CA CYS A 507 -23.59 -10.72 18.43
C CYS A 507 -24.30 -10.90 17.08
N THR A 508 -23.58 -10.66 15.99
CA THR A 508 -24.01 -11.02 14.63
C THR A 508 -22.94 -11.83 13.94
N PHE A 509 -23.37 -12.88 13.24
CA PHE A 509 -22.51 -13.66 12.35
C PHE A 509 -22.65 -13.15 10.92
N ARG A 510 -21.54 -13.09 10.17
CA ARG A 510 -21.52 -12.75 8.75
C ARG A 510 -20.54 -13.65 7.99
N ASP A 511 -20.99 -14.12 6.83
CA ASP A 511 -20.16 -14.90 5.91
C ASP A 511 -19.16 -14.01 5.16
N ILE A 512 -17.99 -14.56 4.82
CA ILE A 512 -16.99 -13.91 3.98
C ILE A 512 -17.48 -13.82 2.52
N ALA A 513 -18.24 -14.81 2.05
CA ALA A 513 -18.61 -14.94 0.65
C ALA A 513 -19.50 -13.78 0.16
N GLY A 514 -19.14 -13.21 -0.99
CA GLY A 514 -19.97 -12.24 -1.73
C GLY A 514 -20.10 -10.86 -1.06
N THR A 515 -19.27 -10.55 -0.05
CA THR A 515 -19.23 -9.23 0.57
C THR A 515 -18.03 -8.44 0.05
N ASP A 516 -18.28 -7.33 -0.62
CA ASP A 516 -17.26 -6.36 -1.03
C ASP A 516 -16.95 -5.35 0.10
N LEU A 517 -16.02 -4.44 -0.17
CA LEU A 517 -15.61 -3.40 0.79
C LEU A 517 -16.79 -2.56 1.29
N GLU A 518 -17.76 -2.22 0.44
CA GLU A 518 -18.92 -1.41 0.88
C GLU A 518 -19.88 -2.21 1.76
N GLY A 519 -20.03 -3.50 1.48
CA GLY A 519 -20.71 -4.44 2.36
C GLY A 519 -20.06 -4.54 3.74
N TRP A 520 -18.72 -4.54 3.81
CA TRP A 520 -17.99 -4.51 5.08
C TRP A 520 -18.12 -3.17 5.81
N ARG A 521 -18.02 -2.04 5.10
CA ARG A 521 -18.30 -0.71 5.67
C ARG A 521 -19.71 -0.64 6.26
N THR A 522 -20.70 -1.22 5.59
CA THR A 522 -22.07 -1.31 6.09
C THR A 522 -22.14 -2.16 7.37
N ALA A 523 -21.46 -3.31 7.41
CA ALA A 523 -21.40 -4.16 8.60
C ALA A 523 -20.78 -3.42 9.79
N VAL A 524 -19.68 -2.70 9.55
CA VAL A 524 -18.98 -1.89 10.56
C VAL A 524 -19.87 -0.75 11.06
N LYS A 525 -20.54 -0.01 10.17
CA LYS A 525 -21.52 1.04 10.55
C LYS A 525 -22.65 0.47 11.43
N GLN A 526 -23.19 -0.69 11.07
CA GLN A 526 -24.25 -1.35 11.85
C GLN A 526 -23.74 -1.79 13.23
N LEU A 527 -22.52 -2.31 13.33
CA LEU A 527 -21.89 -2.64 14.60
C LEU A 527 -21.70 -1.39 15.48
N ARG A 528 -21.29 -0.28 14.87
CA ARG A 528 -21.13 1.02 15.54
C ARG A 528 -22.45 1.69 15.93
N ALA A 529 -23.54 1.42 15.23
CA ALA A 529 -24.85 1.96 15.58
C ALA A 529 -25.45 1.33 16.84
N ARG A 530 -24.86 0.23 17.36
CA ARG A 530 -25.38 -0.45 18.53
C ARG A 530 -25.12 0.34 19.83
N PRO A 531 -26.03 0.27 20.82
CA PRO A 531 -25.89 1.04 22.06
C PRO A 531 -24.74 0.56 22.97
N GLU A 532 -24.20 -0.64 22.77
CA GLU A 532 -23.08 -1.13 23.56
C GLU A 532 -21.76 -0.43 23.21
N ARG A 533 -21.00 -0.02 24.24
CA ARG A 533 -19.70 0.68 24.09
C ARG A 533 -18.54 -0.25 23.73
N LYS A 534 -18.50 -1.46 24.32
CA LYS A 534 -17.46 -2.44 23.95
C LYS A 534 -17.82 -3.04 22.61
N ARG A 535 -16.98 -2.85 21.59
CA ARG A 535 -17.27 -3.36 20.25
C ARG A 535 -16.08 -4.09 19.64
N GLY A 536 -16.37 -5.19 18.95
CA GLY A 536 -15.33 -6.09 18.49
C GLY A 536 -15.69 -6.92 17.26
N ILE A 537 -14.65 -7.29 16.51
CA ILE A 537 -14.74 -8.15 15.34
C ILE A 537 -13.87 -9.39 15.59
N VAL A 538 -14.46 -10.58 15.52
CA VAL A 538 -13.69 -11.84 15.54
C VAL A 538 -13.69 -12.41 14.13
N PHE A 539 -12.51 -12.45 13.51
CA PHE A 539 -12.31 -12.94 12.15
C PHE A 539 -11.59 -14.29 12.17
N PHE A 540 -12.11 -15.26 11.41
CA PHE A 540 -11.45 -16.55 11.20
C PHE A 540 -11.91 -17.21 9.91
N ALA A 541 -11.08 -18.06 9.30
CA ALA A 541 -11.43 -18.77 8.07
C ALA A 541 -11.41 -20.29 8.20
N ALA A 542 -12.39 -20.94 7.56
CA ALA A 542 -12.58 -22.38 7.46
C ALA A 542 -11.55 -23.08 6.57
N ALA A 543 -10.76 -22.32 5.81
CA ALA A 543 -9.88 -22.85 4.77
C ALA A 543 -8.91 -23.93 5.30
N HIS A 544 -8.50 -23.86 6.56
CA HIS A 544 -7.72 -24.92 7.24
C HIS A 544 -8.38 -26.32 7.21
N ARG A 545 -9.70 -26.41 7.03
CA ARG A 545 -10.46 -27.67 6.95
C ARG A 545 -10.72 -28.14 5.53
N ARG A 546 -10.43 -27.31 4.52
CA ARG A 546 -10.70 -27.65 3.13
C ARG A 546 -9.42 -28.18 2.51
N ALA A 547 -9.47 -29.42 2.02
CA ALA A 547 -8.46 -29.94 1.10
C ALA A 547 -8.66 -29.30 -0.28
N THR A 548 -8.44 -28.00 -0.41
CA THR A 548 -8.56 -27.31 -1.70
C THR A 548 -7.24 -27.38 -2.44
N ALA A 549 -7.29 -27.95 -3.64
CA ALA A 549 -6.21 -27.79 -4.61
C ALA A 549 -6.19 -26.32 -5.08
N GLY A 550 -5.23 -25.55 -4.58
CA GLY A 550 -5.00 -24.16 -4.98
C GLY A 550 -5.19 -23.12 -3.87
N ARG A 551 -4.65 -21.93 -4.12
CA ARG A 551 -4.67 -20.78 -3.22
C ARG A 551 -6.03 -20.07 -3.25
N ASP A 552 -6.64 -19.87 -2.08
CA ASP A 552 -7.89 -19.14 -1.89
C ASP A 552 -7.64 -17.83 -1.13
N ASP A 553 -7.54 -16.72 -1.87
CA ASP A 553 -7.22 -15.39 -1.33
C ASP A 553 -8.43 -14.68 -0.68
N ARG A 554 -9.64 -15.26 -0.73
CA ARG A 554 -10.87 -14.58 -0.29
C ARG A 554 -10.84 -14.18 1.19
N ALA A 555 -10.32 -15.04 2.05
CA ALA A 555 -10.20 -14.76 3.48
C ALA A 555 -9.22 -13.60 3.75
N LEU A 556 -8.09 -13.58 3.05
CA LEU A 556 -7.10 -12.50 3.16
C LEU A 556 -7.71 -11.17 2.70
N HIS A 557 -8.36 -11.15 1.54
CA HIS A 557 -9.03 -9.95 1.03
C HIS A 557 -10.12 -9.44 1.98
N ALA A 558 -10.96 -10.34 2.51
CA ALA A 558 -12.01 -9.93 3.45
C ALA A 558 -11.43 -9.37 4.75
N LEU A 559 -10.37 -9.97 5.31
CA LEU A 559 -9.72 -9.43 6.51
C LEU A 559 -9.13 -8.03 6.25
N LEU A 560 -8.49 -7.82 5.09
CA LEU A 560 -7.97 -6.51 4.69
C LEU A 560 -9.07 -5.47 4.51
N ASP A 561 -10.18 -5.83 3.85
CA ASP A 561 -11.32 -4.93 3.66
C ASP A 561 -12.01 -4.59 4.99
N ILE A 562 -12.10 -5.56 5.92
CA ILE A 562 -12.64 -5.34 7.26
C ILE A 562 -11.72 -4.43 8.07
N ALA A 563 -10.41 -4.69 8.06
CA ALA A 563 -9.42 -3.85 8.72
C ALA A 563 -9.48 -2.42 8.18
N ARG A 564 -9.52 -2.28 6.86
CA ARG A 564 -9.67 -0.99 6.18
C ARG A 564 -10.97 -0.29 6.58
N ALA A 565 -12.11 -0.99 6.54
CA ALA A 565 -13.40 -0.42 6.94
C ALA A 565 -13.43 0.00 8.41
N ALA A 566 -12.81 -0.76 9.31
CA ALA A 566 -12.74 -0.43 10.73
C ALA A 566 -11.91 0.83 11.01
N VAL A 567 -10.80 0.99 10.29
CA VAL A 567 -9.88 2.14 10.39
C VAL A 567 -10.45 3.38 9.70
N GLU A 568 -11.03 3.25 8.51
CA GLU A 568 -11.67 4.37 7.78
C GLU A 568 -12.85 4.97 8.56
N LEU A 569 -13.55 4.14 9.33
CA LEU A 569 -14.68 4.54 10.16
C LEU A 569 -14.26 4.72 11.62
N ASP A 570 -12.99 5.02 11.89
CA ASP A 570 -12.52 5.20 13.26
C ASP A 570 -13.21 6.38 13.96
N ASP A 571 -13.39 6.25 15.27
CA ASP A 571 -13.95 7.28 16.15
C ASP A 571 -13.26 7.17 17.52
N ASN A 572 -13.71 7.92 18.53
CA ASN A 572 -13.11 7.88 19.86
C ASN A 572 -13.24 6.51 20.58
N GLU A 573 -13.97 5.53 20.03
CA GLU A 573 -14.14 4.17 20.54
C GLU A 573 -13.76 3.13 19.44
N PRO A 574 -12.46 2.85 19.26
CA PRO A 574 -11.95 2.03 18.17
C PRO A 574 -12.43 0.57 18.26
N LEU A 575 -12.84 0.02 17.11
CA LEU A 575 -13.23 -1.38 16.99
C LEU A 575 -12.00 -2.28 17.04
N ARG A 576 -12.00 -3.22 17.98
CA ARG A 576 -10.92 -4.21 18.10
C ARG A 576 -11.17 -5.41 17.20
N ILE A 577 -10.11 -5.86 16.53
CA ILE A 577 -10.12 -6.98 15.60
C ILE A 577 -9.28 -8.11 16.20
N TRP A 578 -9.92 -9.26 16.41
CA TRP A 578 -9.27 -10.51 16.78
C TRP A 578 -9.14 -11.38 15.55
N VAL A 579 -7.91 -11.73 15.18
CA VAL A 579 -7.62 -12.60 14.05
C VAL A 579 -7.31 -13.99 14.60
N VAL A 580 -8.12 -14.96 14.20
CA VAL A 580 -7.97 -16.35 14.65
C VAL A 580 -7.53 -17.23 13.49
N THR A 581 -6.48 -18.01 13.73
CA THR A 581 -5.93 -19.00 12.82
C THR A 581 -5.92 -20.40 13.46
N TYR A 582 -5.77 -21.44 12.64
CA TYR A 582 -5.69 -22.83 13.11
C TYR A 582 -4.43 -23.49 12.53
N GLY A 583 -3.46 -23.79 13.38
CA GLY A 583 -2.20 -24.42 12.98
C GLY A 583 -1.35 -23.58 12.03
N ALA A 584 -1.56 -22.26 11.97
CA ALA A 584 -0.76 -21.39 11.11
C ALA A 584 0.68 -21.25 11.64
N ARG A 585 0.86 -21.29 12.97
CA ARG A 585 2.17 -21.22 13.64
C ARG A 585 2.90 -22.56 13.71
N ASP A 586 2.27 -23.61 13.20
CA ASP A 586 2.86 -24.95 13.09
C ASP A 586 3.29 -25.28 11.68
N GLY A 587 2.95 -24.45 10.69
CA GLY A 587 3.04 -24.84 9.29
C GLY A 587 2.00 -25.88 8.87
N ASN A 588 0.96 -26.16 9.68
CA ASN A 588 -0.14 -27.03 9.27
C ASN A 588 -1.09 -26.33 8.28
N TRP A 589 -1.17 -25.00 8.34
CA TRP A 589 -1.92 -24.19 7.39
C TRP A 589 -1.12 -22.95 6.97
N VAL A 590 -0.35 -23.11 5.89
CA VAL A 590 0.57 -22.09 5.37
C VAL A 590 -0.14 -20.78 5.04
N GLN A 591 -1.28 -20.84 4.34
CA GLN A 591 -2.03 -19.62 3.97
C GLN A 591 -2.67 -18.93 5.19
N GLY A 592 -2.87 -19.65 6.29
CA GLY A 592 -3.35 -19.05 7.54
C GLY A 592 -2.38 -18.04 8.13
N ALA A 593 -1.08 -18.20 7.87
CA ALA A 593 -0.06 -17.30 8.37
C ALA A 593 -0.11 -15.91 7.70
N GLU A 594 -0.72 -15.81 6.51
CA GLU A 594 -1.01 -14.52 5.86
C GLU A 594 -1.98 -13.69 6.69
N LEU A 595 -3.00 -14.33 7.28
CA LEU A 595 -3.97 -13.67 8.18
C LEU A 595 -3.29 -13.22 9.47
N ALA A 596 -2.42 -14.08 10.04
CA ALA A 596 -1.60 -13.71 11.20
C ALA A 596 -0.69 -12.51 10.88
N GLY A 597 -0.17 -12.41 9.65
CA GLY A 597 0.55 -11.25 9.14
C GLY A 597 -0.27 -9.96 9.16
N VAL A 598 -1.55 -10.00 8.76
CA VAL A 598 -2.44 -8.82 8.86
C VAL A 598 -2.64 -8.39 10.31
N GLY A 599 -2.86 -9.34 11.23
CA GLY A 599 -3.01 -8.97 12.64
C GLY A 599 -1.70 -8.50 13.27
N GLN A 600 -0.54 -8.98 12.80
CA GLN A 600 0.77 -8.44 13.16
C GLN A 600 0.90 -6.96 12.75
N PHE A 601 0.48 -6.63 11.53
CA PHE A 601 0.45 -5.26 11.04
C PHE A 601 -0.50 -4.38 11.85
N LEU A 602 -1.71 -4.85 12.15
CA LEU A 602 -2.63 -4.13 13.04
C LEU A 602 -2.00 -3.86 14.41
N ARG A 603 -1.29 -4.84 14.98
CA ARG A 603 -0.59 -4.68 16.26
C ARG A 603 0.45 -3.56 16.23
N THR A 604 1.26 -3.49 15.17
CA THR A 604 2.37 -2.53 15.08
C THR A 604 1.91 -1.16 14.61
N THR A 605 0.89 -1.09 13.77
CA THR A 605 0.56 0.12 13.00
C THR A 605 -0.76 0.73 13.46
N HIS A 606 -1.74 -0.08 13.87
CA HIS A 606 -3.06 0.34 14.33
C HIS A 606 -3.42 -0.30 15.70
N PRO A 607 -2.61 -0.08 16.75
CA PRO A 607 -2.69 -0.84 18.02
C PRO A 607 -4.03 -0.70 18.76
N TRP A 608 -4.80 0.34 18.45
CA TRP A 608 -6.13 0.57 19.00
C TRP A 608 -7.20 -0.31 18.36
N HIS A 609 -7.04 -0.64 17.08
CA HIS A 609 -7.85 -1.62 16.35
C HIS A 609 -7.38 -3.05 16.57
N PHE A 610 -6.24 -3.25 17.19
CA PHE A 610 -5.73 -4.57 17.51
C PHE A 610 -6.41 -5.17 18.74
N GLY A 611 -7.18 -6.24 18.52
CA GLY A 611 -7.80 -7.05 19.56
C GLY A 611 -6.89 -8.18 20.04
N GLY A 612 -6.31 -8.93 19.10
CA GLY A 612 -5.36 -10.02 19.38
C GLY A 612 -5.15 -10.94 18.17
N LEU A 613 -4.03 -11.65 18.16
CA LEU A 613 -3.74 -12.81 17.31
C LEU A 613 -3.95 -14.07 18.15
N ILE A 614 -4.75 -15.01 17.65
CA ILE A 614 -5.03 -16.27 18.33
C ILE A 614 -4.79 -17.42 17.35
N ASP A 615 -3.77 -18.24 17.57
CA ASP A 615 -3.57 -19.47 16.82
C ASP A 615 -4.04 -20.68 17.64
N CYS A 616 -5.00 -21.42 17.11
CA CYS A 616 -5.52 -22.63 17.72
C CYS A 616 -4.78 -23.86 17.18
N GLU A 617 -4.44 -24.79 18.06
CA GLU A 617 -3.96 -26.11 17.65
C GLU A 617 -5.04 -26.83 16.82
N VAL A 618 -4.64 -27.43 15.69
CA VAL A 618 -5.56 -28.15 14.77
C VAL A 618 -6.33 -29.26 15.49
N ALA A 619 -5.70 -29.87 16.50
CA ALA A 619 -6.24 -30.99 17.25
C ALA A 619 -7.26 -30.58 18.33
N LEU A 620 -7.52 -29.27 18.50
CA LEU A 620 -8.46 -28.72 19.46
C LEU A 620 -9.91 -28.91 18.95
N SER A 621 -10.81 -29.39 19.81
CA SER A 621 -12.22 -29.54 19.41
C SER A 621 -12.85 -28.17 19.16
N GLN A 622 -13.80 -28.12 18.22
CA GLN A 622 -14.47 -26.89 17.84
C GLN A 622 -15.14 -26.19 19.02
N ASP A 623 -15.79 -26.97 19.89
CA ASP A 623 -16.49 -26.44 21.06
C ASP A 623 -15.54 -25.77 22.05
N VAL A 624 -14.38 -26.41 22.31
CA VAL A 624 -13.34 -25.88 23.20
C VAL A 624 -12.67 -24.66 22.59
N ALA A 625 -12.35 -24.71 21.29
CA ALA A 625 -11.78 -23.57 20.58
C ALA A 625 -12.71 -22.36 20.63
N ALA A 626 -14.00 -22.55 20.32
CA ALA A 626 -15.00 -21.48 20.37
C ALA A 626 -15.13 -20.87 21.77
N ALA A 627 -15.17 -21.71 22.81
CA ALA A 627 -15.23 -21.23 24.20
C ALA A 627 -13.99 -20.40 24.59
N ARG A 628 -12.79 -20.84 24.20
CA ARG A 628 -11.54 -20.16 24.53
C ARG A 628 -11.31 -18.89 23.72
N ILE A 629 -11.65 -18.89 22.43
CA ILE A 629 -11.63 -17.68 21.60
C ILE A 629 -12.56 -16.61 22.18
N ALA A 630 -13.77 -17.00 22.60
CA ALA A 630 -14.68 -16.08 23.26
C ALA A 630 -14.11 -15.53 24.58
N ALA A 631 -13.42 -16.37 25.37
CA ALA A 631 -12.73 -15.93 26.58
C ALA A 631 -11.63 -14.90 26.28
N GLU A 632 -10.77 -15.13 25.29
CA GLU A 632 -9.73 -14.16 24.86
C GLU A 632 -10.33 -12.82 24.43
N ALA A 633 -11.40 -12.85 23.65
CA ALA A 633 -12.04 -11.64 23.14
C ALA A 633 -12.72 -10.83 24.26
N LEU A 634 -13.39 -11.51 25.19
CA LEU A 634 -14.21 -10.88 26.22
C LEU A 634 -13.43 -10.49 27.48
N ASN A 635 -12.43 -11.28 27.84
CA ASN A 635 -11.66 -11.18 29.08
C ASN A 635 -10.17 -10.88 28.84
N SER A 636 -9.84 -10.22 27.72
CA SER A 636 -8.45 -9.86 27.35
C SER A 636 -7.67 -9.24 28.52
N ASP A 637 -6.57 -9.87 28.88
CA ASP A 637 -5.61 -9.48 29.92
C ASP A 637 -4.48 -8.58 29.41
N GLY A 638 -4.51 -8.22 28.14
CA GLY A 638 -3.48 -7.43 27.47
C GLY A 638 -2.48 -8.25 26.67
N GLU A 639 -2.49 -9.58 26.77
CA GLU A 639 -1.76 -10.42 25.84
C GLU A 639 -2.35 -10.33 24.43
N GLY A 640 -1.46 -10.25 23.43
CA GLY A 640 -1.84 -9.95 22.05
C GLY A 640 -1.50 -11.02 21.03
N ASP A 641 -0.66 -12.00 21.35
CA ASP A 641 -0.24 -13.06 20.41
C ASP A 641 -0.25 -14.38 21.16
N ILE A 642 -1.37 -15.08 21.02
CA ILE A 642 -1.77 -16.20 21.85
C ILE A 642 -1.80 -17.46 21.01
N ARG A 643 -1.35 -18.55 21.62
CA ARG A 643 -1.54 -19.89 21.12
C ARG A 643 -2.38 -20.70 22.10
N LEU A 644 -3.44 -21.33 21.57
CA LEU A 644 -4.35 -22.18 22.32
C LEU A 644 -4.09 -23.64 21.95
N THR A 645 -3.44 -24.38 22.85
CA THR A 645 -3.23 -25.83 22.72
C THR A 645 -4.32 -26.59 23.47
N ARG A 646 -4.37 -27.92 23.39
CA ARG A 646 -5.30 -28.72 24.20
C ARG A 646 -5.22 -28.45 25.71
N GLU A 647 -4.04 -28.15 26.22
CA GLU A 647 -3.77 -28.12 27.67
C GLU A 647 -3.48 -26.72 28.20
N THR A 648 -2.92 -25.82 27.39
CA THR A 648 -2.35 -24.56 27.87
C THR A 648 -2.72 -23.39 26.97
N ARG A 649 -2.64 -22.19 27.56
CA ARG A 649 -2.62 -20.91 26.86
C ARG A 649 -1.19 -20.43 26.87
N LEU A 650 -0.63 -20.12 25.70
CA LEU A 650 0.74 -19.67 25.55
C LEU A 650 0.74 -18.27 24.94
N ALA A 651 1.70 -17.43 25.33
CA ALA A 651 1.90 -16.11 24.74
C ALA A 651 3.28 -16.02 24.08
N ALA A 652 3.35 -15.36 22.93
CA ALA A 652 4.59 -15.18 22.19
C ALA A 652 5.53 -14.18 22.89
N ARG A 653 6.82 -14.51 22.97
CA ARG A 653 7.89 -13.65 23.48
C ARG A 653 9.10 -13.70 22.56
N TRP A 654 9.71 -12.56 22.30
CA TRP A 654 11.01 -12.49 21.67
C TRP A 654 12.10 -12.73 22.71
N VAL A 655 12.93 -13.72 22.46
CA VAL A 655 14.09 -14.08 23.29
C VAL A 655 15.35 -14.07 22.42
N ARG A 656 16.50 -13.75 23.04
CA ARG A 656 17.79 -13.89 22.36
C ARG A 656 18.03 -15.34 21.98
N ASP A 657 18.63 -15.55 20.81
CA ASP A 657 19.05 -16.87 20.36
C ASP A 657 20.58 -16.90 20.27
N ASP A 658 21.20 -17.30 21.38
CA ASP A 658 22.66 -17.39 21.53
C ASP A 658 23.23 -18.73 21.04
N THR A 659 22.43 -19.54 20.35
CA THR A 659 22.87 -20.85 19.86
C THR A 659 24.06 -20.66 18.92
N PRO A 660 25.25 -21.23 19.24
CA PRO A 660 26.44 -21.09 18.42
C PRO A 660 26.20 -21.58 16.99
N LEU A 661 26.65 -20.77 16.04
CA LEU A 661 26.39 -20.97 14.63
C LEU A 661 27.71 -21.19 13.89
N ALA A 662 27.81 -22.32 13.18
CA ALA A 662 28.91 -22.59 12.26
C ALA A 662 28.40 -22.55 10.82
N VAL A 663 29.02 -21.72 10.00
CA VAL A 663 28.69 -21.65 8.57
C VAL A 663 29.20 -22.94 7.89
N PRO A 664 28.34 -23.70 7.19
CA PRO A 664 28.77 -24.91 6.50
C PRO A 664 29.58 -24.56 5.24
N ASP A 665 30.48 -25.47 4.85
CA ASP A 665 31.03 -25.51 3.49
C ASP A 665 29.97 -26.02 2.51
N PHE A 666 30.06 -25.61 1.25
CA PHE A 666 29.13 -25.98 0.19
C PHE A 666 29.75 -27.00 -0.76
N ASP A 667 28.95 -28.00 -1.14
CA ASP A 667 29.34 -28.97 -2.17
C ASP A 667 29.51 -28.25 -3.52
N PRO A 668 30.67 -28.41 -4.21
CA PRO A 668 30.91 -27.83 -5.53
C PRO A 668 30.13 -28.50 -6.66
N THR A 669 29.53 -29.67 -6.44
CA THR A 669 28.92 -30.52 -7.46
C THR A 669 27.50 -30.08 -7.85
N PRO A 670 26.57 -29.84 -6.91
CA PRO A 670 25.22 -29.46 -7.27
C PRO A 670 25.11 -27.99 -7.70
N THR A 671 23.92 -27.61 -8.16
CA THR A 671 23.52 -26.26 -8.52
C THR A 671 22.73 -25.61 -7.39
N TYR A 672 23.09 -24.38 -7.04
CA TYR A 672 22.39 -23.54 -6.08
C TYR A 672 21.52 -22.51 -6.81
N PHE A 673 20.25 -22.45 -6.47
CA PHE A 673 19.29 -21.59 -7.15
C PHE A 673 18.97 -20.37 -6.28
N ILE A 674 19.05 -19.17 -6.87
CA ILE A 674 18.75 -17.91 -6.19
C ILE A 674 17.62 -17.23 -6.95
N PHE A 675 16.45 -17.14 -6.32
CA PHE A 675 15.22 -16.60 -6.91
C PHE A 675 14.87 -15.22 -6.34
N ASP A 676 14.46 -14.32 -7.24
CA ASP A 676 13.89 -12.99 -6.94
C ASP A 676 14.71 -12.16 -5.94
N CYS A 677 16.04 -12.20 -6.06
CA CYS A 677 16.94 -11.35 -5.29
C CYS A 677 17.25 -10.05 -6.05
N THR A 678 17.49 -8.96 -5.31
CA THR A 678 18.11 -7.76 -5.89
C THR A 678 19.53 -8.06 -6.38
N VAL A 679 20.01 -7.27 -7.33
CA VAL A 679 21.36 -7.41 -7.88
C VAL A 679 22.45 -7.35 -6.78
N PRO A 680 22.43 -6.39 -5.83
CA PRO A 680 23.43 -6.38 -4.77
C PRO A 680 23.38 -7.63 -3.88
N LEU A 681 22.20 -8.11 -3.49
CA LEU A 681 22.04 -9.27 -2.62
C LEU A 681 22.49 -10.57 -3.30
N SER A 682 22.12 -10.78 -4.56
CA SER A 682 22.51 -11.99 -5.30
C SER A 682 24.02 -12.09 -5.49
N LEU A 683 24.71 -10.96 -5.73
CA LEU A 683 26.16 -10.91 -5.85
C LEU A 683 26.85 -11.30 -4.54
N GLU A 684 26.40 -10.75 -3.41
CA GLU A 684 26.95 -11.09 -2.10
C GLU A 684 26.70 -12.56 -1.73
N LEU A 685 25.50 -13.09 -2.00
CA LEU A 685 25.22 -14.52 -1.82
C LEU A 685 26.17 -15.41 -2.64
N VAL A 686 26.33 -15.12 -3.93
CA VAL A 686 27.22 -15.91 -4.81
C VAL A 686 28.66 -15.83 -4.34
N ARG A 687 29.17 -14.64 -4.00
CA ARG A 687 30.54 -14.44 -3.51
C ARG A 687 30.79 -15.20 -2.21
N PHE A 688 29.87 -15.09 -1.25
CA PHE A 688 29.98 -15.73 0.06
C PHE A 688 29.92 -17.26 -0.04
N MET A 689 29.03 -17.80 -0.87
CA MET A 689 28.92 -19.25 -1.07
C MET A 689 30.09 -19.81 -1.89
N SER A 690 30.57 -19.06 -2.89
CA SER A 690 31.71 -19.45 -3.73
C SER A 690 33.01 -19.51 -2.95
N SER A 691 33.24 -18.57 -2.04
CA SER A 691 34.42 -18.61 -1.14
C SER A 691 34.42 -19.82 -0.20
N ARG A 692 33.27 -20.49 -0.04
CA ARG A 692 33.06 -21.71 0.77
C ARG A 692 32.78 -22.95 -0.06
N GLY A 693 33.11 -22.94 -1.35
CA GLY A 693 33.17 -24.15 -2.19
C GLY A 693 32.05 -24.33 -3.20
N ALA A 694 30.96 -23.55 -3.16
CA ALA A 694 29.90 -23.64 -4.17
C ALA A 694 30.41 -23.15 -5.55
N LYS A 695 30.08 -23.88 -6.63
CA LYS A 695 30.60 -23.54 -7.97
C LYS A 695 29.54 -23.29 -9.05
N ASN A 696 28.33 -23.80 -8.88
CA ASN A 696 27.29 -23.71 -9.90
C ASN A 696 26.08 -22.97 -9.33
N PHE A 697 25.74 -21.83 -9.93
CA PHE A 697 24.61 -21.01 -9.51
C PHE A 697 23.67 -20.72 -10.67
N VAL A 698 22.37 -20.80 -10.40
CA VAL A 698 21.34 -20.31 -11.32
C VAL A 698 20.63 -19.14 -10.64
N LEU A 699 20.76 -17.96 -11.23
CA LEU A 699 20.07 -16.76 -10.77
C LEU A 699 18.79 -16.59 -11.59
N SER A 700 17.68 -16.34 -10.90
CA SER A 700 16.37 -16.21 -11.53
C SER A 700 15.72 -14.87 -11.19
N ALA A 701 15.13 -14.25 -12.20
CA ALA A 701 14.27 -13.08 -12.06
C ALA A 701 13.12 -13.13 -13.08
N ALA A 702 11.99 -12.51 -12.77
CA ALA A 702 10.87 -12.38 -13.73
C ALA A 702 11.25 -11.64 -15.02
N ARG A 703 12.28 -10.77 -14.95
CA ARG A 703 12.89 -10.10 -16.10
C ARG A 703 14.33 -9.74 -15.77
N TRP A 704 15.22 -9.85 -16.75
CA TRP A 704 16.58 -9.31 -16.67
C TRP A 704 16.68 -8.02 -17.49
N PRO A 705 17.49 -7.03 -17.05
CA PRO A 705 17.87 -5.92 -17.92
C PRO A 705 18.67 -6.43 -19.13
N ASP A 706 18.60 -5.71 -20.25
CA ASP A 706 19.28 -6.08 -21.50
C ASP A 706 20.81 -6.16 -21.33
N SER A 707 21.36 -5.37 -20.40
CA SER A 707 22.73 -5.48 -19.93
C SER A 707 22.75 -5.59 -18.40
N ALA A 708 23.64 -6.43 -17.87
CA ALA A 708 23.81 -6.61 -16.43
C ALA A 708 25.33 -6.74 -16.12
N PRO A 709 26.12 -5.68 -16.35
CA PRO A 709 27.58 -5.72 -16.25
C PRO A 709 28.09 -6.13 -14.87
N GLU A 710 27.29 -5.97 -13.82
CA GLU A 710 27.60 -6.36 -12.45
C GLU A 710 27.86 -7.86 -12.32
N TYR A 711 27.30 -8.66 -13.23
CA TYR A 711 27.46 -10.11 -13.28
C TYR A 711 28.57 -10.59 -14.22
N ALA A 712 29.16 -9.70 -15.02
CA ALA A 712 30.06 -10.07 -16.11
C ALA A 712 31.29 -10.88 -15.63
N GLU A 713 31.85 -10.53 -14.48
CA GLU A 713 32.96 -11.26 -13.87
C GLU A 713 32.55 -12.69 -13.53
N LEU A 714 31.44 -12.87 -12.79
CA LEU A 714 30.95 -14.18 -12.36
C LEU A 714 30.49 -15.05 -13.55
N GLU A 715 29.92 -14.44 -14.59
CA GLU A 715 29.58 -15.12 -15.86
C GLU A 715 30.85 -15.58 -16.59
N SER A 716 31.89 -14.74 -16.65
CA SER A 716 33.16 -15.10 -17.30
C SER A 716 33.91 -16.23 -16.59
N LEU A 717 33.73 -16.33 -15.27
CA LEU A 717 34.24 -17.42 -14.45
C LEU A 717 33.38 -18.70 -14.56
N GLY A 718 32.24 -18.65 -15.26
CA GLY A 718 31.31 -19.76 -15.40
C GLY A 718 30.61 -20.15 -14.09
N LEU A 719 30.60 -19.27 -13.10
CA LEU A 719 29.97 -19.53 -11.79
C LEU A 719 28.45 -19.43 -11.86
N ILE A 720 27.93 -18.49 -12.66
CA ILE A 720 26.50 -18.16 -12.69
C ILE A 720 25.88 -18.36 -14.07
N GLN A 721 24.61 -18.78 -14.07
CA GLN A 721 23.71 -18.75 -15.21
C GLN A 721 22.46 -17.94 -14.85
N ARG A 722 22.16 -16.88 -15.62
CA ARG A 722 20.94 -16.09 -15.45
C ARG A 722 19.79 -16.66 -16.27
N VAL A 723 18.61 -16.78 -15.65
CA VAL A 723 17.41 -17.34 -16.29
C VAL A 723 16.20 -16.48 -16.00
N VAL A 724 15.35 -16.27 -17.01
CA VAL A 724 14.05 -15.60 -16.80
C VAL A 724 13.07 -16.63 -16.25
N CYS A 725 12.52 -16.39 -15.06
CA CYS A 725 11.45 -17.20 -14.50
C CYS A 725 10.44 -16.32 -13.78
N ASP A 726 9.19 -16.43 -14.20
CA ASP A 726 8.06 -15.95 -13.42
C ASP A 726 7.64 -17.08 -12.47
N LEU A 727 7.89 -16.89 -11.18
CA LEU A 727 7.60 -17.88 -10.14
C LEU A 727 6.12 -18.22 -10.02
N THR A 728 5.21 -17.41 -10.53
CA THR A 728 3.77 -17.72 -10.51
C THR A 728 3.39 -18.89 -11.44
N HIS A 729 4.31 -19.35 -12.28
CA HIS A 729 4.10 -20.42 -13.25
C HIS A 729 4.90 -21.68 -12.89
N ARG A 730 4.22 -22.69 -12.31
CA ARG A 730 4.83 -23.96 -11.88
C ARG A 730 5.72 -24.62 -12.94
N ALA A 731 5.24 -24.72 -14.18
CA ALA A 731 6.00 -25.34 -15.27
C ALA A 731 7.32 -24.63 -15.57
N ARG A 732 7.41 -23.30 -15.38
CA ARG A 732 8.66 -22.55 -15.55
C ARG A 732 9.62 -22.82 -14.40
N VAL A 733 9.11 -22.86 -13.17
CA VAL A 733 9.91 -23.20 -11.99
C VAL A 733 10.52 -24.60 -12.13
N ASP A 734 9.72 -25.59 -12.54
CA ASP A 734 10.21 -26.96 -12.79
C ASP A 734 11.29 -27.01 -13.88
N GLN A 735 11.12 -26.22 -14.96
CA GLN A 735 12.13 -26.12 -16.03
C GLN A 735 13.45 -25.51 -15.54
N VAL A 736 13.38 -24.49 -14.69
CA VAL A 736 14.58 -23.87 -14.11
C VAL A 736 15.28 -24.84 -13.18
N LEU A 737 14.55 -25.50 -12.27
CA LEU A 737 15.12 -26.48 -11.36
C LEU A 737 15.73 -27.68 -12.09
N ALA A 738 15.25 -28.01 -13.30
CA ALA A 738 15.81 -29.07 -14.14
C ALA A 738 17.15 -28.72 -14.80
N LEU A 739 17.65 -27.48 -14.69
CA LEU A 739 18.95 -27.07 -15.26
C LEU A 739 20.16 -27.72 -14.56
N GLY A 740 19.98 -28.28 -13.36
CA GLY A 740 21.03 -28.99 -12.65
C GLY A 740 20.51 -29.75 -11.44
N SER A 741 21.34 -30.56 -10.80
CA SER A 741 20.97 -31.21 -9.54
C SER A 741 20.87 -30.17 -8.43
N VAL A 742 19.68 -30.03 -7.83
CA VAL A 742 19.39 -28.99 -6.82
C VAL A 742 20.13 -29.29 -5.51
N GLY A 743 21.12 -28.46 -5.16
CA GLY A 743 21.85 -28.54 -3.88
C GLY A 743 21.25 -27.65 -2.79
N GLY A 744 20.64 -26.55 -3.19
CA GLY A 744 19.97 -25.60 -2.30
C GLY A 744 19.26 -24.51 -3.07
N VAL A 745 18.26 -23.91 -2.44
CA VAL A 745 17.45 -22.83 -3.00
C VAL A 745 17.40 -21.67 -2.01
N ILE A 746 17.60 -20.45 -2.51
CA ILE A 746 17.48 -19.20 -1.76
C ILE A 746 16.43 -18.34 -2.44
N TYR A 747 15.45 -17.86 -1.68
CA TYR A 747 14.43 -16.93 -2.14
C TYR A 747 14.61 -15.58 -1.44
N GLY A 748 14.83 -14.52 -2.22
CA GLY A 748 15.03 -13.16 -1.70
C GLY A 748 13.88 -12.20 -1.98
N GLY A 749 12.82 -12.62 -2.68
CA GLY A 749 11.74 -11.71 -3.12
C GLY A 749 11.01 -11.02 -1.98
N ALA A 750 11.03 -11.61 -0.78
CA ALA A 750 10.42 -11.03 0.42
C ALA A 750 11.29 -9.95 1.11
N LEU A 751 12.51 -9.67 0.62
CA LEU A 751 13.35 -8.55 1.08
C LEU A 751 13.18 -7.29 0.23
N THR A 752 12.62 -7.40 -0.98
CA THR A 752 12.78 -6.40 -2.04
C THR A 752 11.51 -5.61 -2.35
N SER A 753 10.58 -5.51 -1.39
CA SER A 753 9.29 -4.85 -1.59
C SER A 753 9.47 -3.35 -1.90
N ALA A 754 9.34 -2.96 -3.17
CA ALA A 754 9.37 -1.57 -3.61
C ALA A 754 8.04 -0.85 -3.26
N PRO A 755 8.06 0.45 -2.92
CA PRO A 755 6.88 1.21 -2.49
C PRO A 755 6.02 1.76 -3.66
N SER A 756 5.72 0.95 -4.68
CA SER A 756 4.93 1.39 -5.85
C SER A 756 3.41 1.30 -5.63
N GLU A 757 2.60 2.05 -6.39
CA GLU A 757 1.11 1.98 -6.38
C GLU A 757 0.55 0.57 -6.71
N ASP A 758 1.29 -0.24 -7.48
CA ASP A 758 0.98 -1.67 -7.75
C ASP A 758 1.49 -2.63 -6.65
N ALA A 759 1.97 -2.13 -5.50
CA ALA A 759 2.63 -2.92 -4.46
C ALA A 759 1.80 -4.11 -4.00
N TRP A 760 0.47 -3.99 -3.95
CA TRP A 760 -0.39 -5.09 -3.55
C TRP A 760 -0.46 -6.22 -4.59
N ALA A 761 -0.60 -5.88 -5.88
CA ALA A 761 -0.61 -6.88 -6.95
C ALA A 761 0.75 -7.59 -7.09
N LEU A 762 1.84 -6.83 -6.94
CA LEU A 762 3.22 -7.36 -6.92
C LEU A 762 3.49 -8.21 -5.67
N SER A 763 2.92 -7.84 -4.53
CA SER A 763 3.02 -8.65 -3.31
C SER A 763 2.23 -9.94 -3.47
N LEU A 764 1.01 -9.91 -4.01
CA LEU A 764 0.24 -11.11 -4.31
C LEU A 764 0.95 -12.04 -5.32
N SER A 765 1.61 -11.50 -6.34
CA SER A 765 2.39 -12.32 -7.26
C SER A 765 3.63 -12.94 -6.59
N SER A 766 4.30 -12.21 -5.69
CA SER A 766 5.43 -12.72 -4.91
C SER A 766 5.00 -13.81 -3.91
N LEU A 767 3.88 -13.60 -3.21
CA LEU A 767 3.26 -14.58 -2.31
C LEU A 767 2.88 -15.87 -3.07
N ARG A 768 2.29 -15.72 -4.27
CA ARG A 768 2.00 -16.86 -5.16
C ARG A 768 3.28 -17.55 -5.64
N GLY A 769 4.29 -16.78 -6.00
CA GLY A 769 5.56 -17.30 -6.50
C GLY A 769 6.30 -18.16 -5.48
N VAL A 770 6.38 -17.71 -4.23
CA VAL A 770 7.06 -18.47 -3.16
C VAL A 770 6.29 -19.74 -2.78
N ASP A 771 4.96 -19.73 -2.84
CA ASP A 771 4.13 -20.93 -2.64
C ASP A 771 4.35 -21.96 -3.77
N VAL A 772 4.35 -21.52 -5.04
CA VAL A 772 4.67 -22.38 -6.19
C VAL A 772 6.09 -22.96 -6.07
N LEU A 773 7.07 -22.14 -5.66
CA LEU A 773 8.45 -22.59 -5.44
C LEU A 773 8.52 -23.65 -4.33
N SER A 774 7.83 -23.44 -3.21
CA SER A 774 7.75 -24.42 -2.12
C SER A 774 7.20 -25.76 -2.59
N GLN A 775 6.08 -25.74 -3.33
CA GLN A 775 5.46 -26.93 -3.91
C GLN A 775 6.34 -27.62 -4.96
N ALA A 776 7.15 -26.86 -5.70
CA ALA A 776 8.13 -27.41 -6.64
C ALA A 776 9.26 -28.17 -5.93
N LEU A 777 9.54 -27.82 -4.68
CA LEU A 777 10.60 -28.41 -3.87
C LEU A 777 10.09 -29.43 -2.85
N GLU A 778 8.80 -29.77 -2.85
CA GLU A 778 8.17 -30.63 -1.83
C GLU A 778 8.85 -32.01 -1.72
N SER A 779 9.26 -32.59 -2.84
CA SER A 779 9.99 -33.87 -2.90
C SER A 779 11.52 -33.71 -2.94
N SER A 780 12.03 -32.48 -2.89
CA SER A 780 13.46 -32.20 -2.99
C SER A 780 14.14 -32.26 -1.61
N PRO A 781 15.27 -32.98 -1.47
CA PRO A 781 16.07 -32.98 -0.24
C PRO A 781 16.91 -31.70 -0.08
N ALA A 782 16.91 -30.81 -1.07
CA ALA A 782 17.67 -29.58 -1.05
C ALA A 782 17.19 -28.65 0.08
N PHE A 783 18.13 -27.92 0.67
CA PHE A 783 17.78 -26.88 1.64
C PHE A 783 17.03 -25.74 0.96
N LEU A 784 16.06 -25.15 1.66
CA LEU A 784 15.38 -23.92 1.26
C LEU A 784 15.65 -22.82 2.27
N VAL A 785 16.17 -21.69 1.82
CA VAL A 785 16.35 -20.47 2.61
C VAL A 785 15.38 -19.41 2.09
N LEU A 786 14.54 -18.89 2.97
CA LEU A 786 13.60 -17.82 2.68
C LEU A 786 14.02 -16.56 3.42
N LEU A 787 14.36 -15.50 2.70
CA LEU A 787 14.80 -14.24 3.28
C LEU A 787 13.66 -13.23 3.25
N ALA A 788 13.30 -12.66 4.39
CA ALA A 788 12.24 -11.65 4.51
C ALA A 788 12.65 -10.48 5.40
N LYS A 789 12.00 -9.33 5.21
CA LYS A 789 12.04 -8.26 6.20
C LYS A 789 11.16 -8.62 7.39
N ASN A 790 11.57 -8.25 8.60
CA ASN A 790 10.73 -8.41 9.78
C ASN A 790 9.73 -7.26 9.90
N ALA A 791 8.44 -7.57 10.03
CA ALA A 791 7.33 -6.64 10.08
C ALA A 791 7.22 -5.84 11.39
N VAL A 792 7.92 -6.25 12.46
CA VAL A 792 8.07 -5.42 13.65
C VAL A 792 9.03 -4.25 13.38
N PHE A 793 10.00 -4.44 12.48
CA PHE A 793 10.96 -3.43 12.06
C PHE A 793 10.38 -2.56 10.94
N ASP A 794 9.86 -3.18 9.86
CA ASP A 794 9.24 -2.49 8.71
C ASP A 794 7.71 -2.40 8.87
N ARG A 795 7.26 -1.46 9.71
CA ARG A 795 5.86 -1.36 10.18
C ARG A 795 4.89 -0.68 9.22
N GLU A 796 5.39 -0.03 8.18
CA GLU A 796 4.57 0.85 7.34
C GLU A 796 3.74 0.07 6.31
N ARG A 797 4.03 -1.22 6.13
CA ARG A 797 3.43 -2.00 5.05
C ARG A 797 2.85 -3.32 5.53
N VAL A 798 1.57 -3.51 5.21
CA VAL A 798 0.86 -4.76 5.51
C VAL A 798 1.38 -5.94 4.68
N ASP A 799 1.84 -5.69 3.45
CA ASP A 799 2.38 -6.72 2.55
C ASP A 799 3.62 -7.41 3.12
N THR A 800 4.46 -6.66 3.83
CA THR A 800 5.68 -7.16 4.48
C THR A 800 5.33 -8.11 5.61
N ALA A 801 4.33 -7.77 6.44
CA ALA A 801 3.83 -8.65 7.50
C ALA A 801 3.19 -9.94 6.96
N ILE A 802 2.40 -9.83 5.90
CA ILE A 802 1.79 -10.98 5.22
C ILE A 802 2.87 -11.90 4.63
N THR A 803 3.84 -11.30 3.93
CA THR A 803 4.92 -12.06 3.27
C THR A 803 5.83 -12.74 4.28
N GLN A 804 6.20 -12.05 5.36
CA GLN A 804 6.97 -12.64 6.44
C GLN A 804 6.24 -13.86 7.03
N GLY A 805 4.94 -13.70 7.38
CA GLY A 805 4.13 -14.80 7.92
C GLY A 805 4.09 -16.00 6.98
N LEU A 806 3.90 -15.78 5.68
CA LEU A 806 3.87 -16.85 4.69
C LEU A 806 5.20 -17.62 4.62
N VAL A 807 6.34 -16.92 4.52
CA VAL A 807 7.63 -17.60 4.40
C VAL A 807 8.02 -18.34 5.67
N ASP A 808 7.67 -17.81 6.85
CA ASP A 808 7.86 -18.48 8.14
C ASP A 808 7.05 -19.79 8.18
N ALA A 809 5.80 -19.76 7.74
CA ALA A 809 4.95 -20.94 7.70
C ALA A 809 5.37 -21.97 6.65
N ILE A 810 5.89 -21.54 5.49
CA ILE A 810 6.47 -22.45 4.49
C ILE A 810 7.68 -23.19 5.07
N ALA A 811 8.58 -22.48 5.76
CA ALA A 811 9.76 -23.08 6.37
C ALA A 811 9.36 -24.12 7.44
N GLN A 812 8.39 -23.78 8.29
CA GLN A 812 7.85 -24.69 9.30
C GLN A 812 7.15 -25.91 8.67
N HIS A 813 6.32 -25.69 7.66
CA HIS A 813 5.60 -26.77 6.95
C HIS A 813 6.57 -27.79 6.36
N ARG A 814 7.62 -27.31 5.68
CA ARG A 814 8.66 -28.20 5.13
C ARG A 814 9.43 -28.92 6.23
N SER A 815 9.72 -28.25 7.34
CA SER A 815 10.38 -28.86 8.49
C SER A 815 9.53 -29.98 9.11
N LEU A 816 8.20 -29.82 9.18
CA LEU A 816 7.29 -30.89 9.59
C LEU A 816 7.33 -32.10 8.66
N LEU A 817 7.55 -31.89 7.35
CA LEU A 817 7.73 -32.95 6.37
C LEU A 817 9.15 -33.56 6.40
N GLY A 818 10.02 -33.11 7.31
CA GLY A 818 11.41 -33.56 7.43
C GLY A 818 12.34 -33.00 6.35
N ALA A 819 11.89 -32.02 5.57
CA ALA A 819 12.70 -31.37 4.54
C ALA A 819 13.41 -30.12 5.10
N PRO A 820 14.69 -29.89 4.77
CA PRO A 820 15.45 -28.76 5.30
C PRO A 820 14.90 -27.43 4.75
N ALA A 821 14.34 -26.60 5.62
CA ALA A 821 13.89 -25.25 5.28
C ALA A 821 14.02 -24.31 6.48
N ARG A 822 14.33 -23.04 6.20
CA ARG A 822 14.43 -22.00 7.21
C ARG A 822 14.05 -20.65 6.63
N SER A 823 13.43 -19.83 7.46
CA SER A 823 13.16 -18.43 7.18
C SER A 823 14.03 -17.53 8.05
N LEU A 824 14.58 -16.47 7.47
CA LEU A 824 15.32 -15.46 8.21
C LEU A 824 14.64 -14.11 8.02
N SER A 825 14.19 -13.53 9.12
CA SER A 825 13.51 -12.23 9.16
C SER A 825 14.50 -11.15 9.62
N PHE A 826 14.90 -10.27 8.71
CA PHE A 826 15.96 -9.29 8.94
C PHE A 826 15.46 -7.92 9.40
N GLY A 827 16.24 -7.25 10.24
CA GLY A 827 16.34 -5.80 10.32
C GLY A 827 17.22 -5.23 9.20
N PRO A 828 17.64 -3.95 9.27
CA PRO A 828 18.47 -3.35 8.24
C PRO A 828 19.87 -3.98 8.20
N TRP A 829 20.39 -4.24 7.00
CA TRP A 829 21.74 -4.77 6.78
C TRP A 829 22.30 -4.40 5.41
N GLU A 830 23.60 -4.52 5.15
CA GLU A 830 24.17 -4.24 3.83
C GLU A 830 23.98 -5.44 2.89
N PRO A 831 23.54 -5.28 1.63
CA PRO A 831 23.17 -4.04 0.93
C PRO A 831 21.66 -3.72 1.04
N VAL A 832 20.93 -4.35 1.95
CA VAL A 832 19.46 -4.32 2.05
C VAL A 832 18.98 -3.61 3.32
N GLY A 833 18.59 -2.34 3.16
CA GLY A 833 18.01 -1.52 4.22
C GLY A 833 18.88 -0.32 4.59
N SER A 834 18.33 0.57 5.40
CA SER A 834 18.98 1.79 5.88
C SER A 834 18.84 1.86 7.40
N GLU A 835 19.70 2.65 8.05
CA GLU A 835 19.57 2.89 9.49
C GLU A 835 18.20 3.49 9.82
N GLU A 836 17.63 3.04 10.94
CA GLU A 836 16.42 3.61 11.52
C GLU A 836 16.63 3.85 13.01
N PRO A 837 15.86 4.75 13.65
CA PRO A 837 15.89 4.89 15.10
C PRO A 837 15.68 3.54 15.80
N GLY A 838 16.68 3.12 16.58
CA GLY A 838 16.66 1.85 17.32
C GLY A 838 17.10 0.61 16.54
N LEU A 839 17.43 0.74 15.25
CA LEU A 839 17.87 -0.37 14.38
C LEU A 839 19.14 0.01 13.62
N ARG A 840 20.24 -0.66 13.91
CA ARG A 840 21.53 -0.43 13.26
C ARG A 840 21.70 -1.36 12.05
N VAL A 841 22.43 -0.88 11.05
CA VAL A 841 22.70 -1.66 9.83
C VAL A 841 23.75 -2.73 10.12
N LEU A 842 23.38 -4.00 9.96
CA LEU A 842 24.32 -5.13 10.01
C LEU A 842 25.20 -5.18 8.75
N SER A 843 26.46 -5.61 8.90
CA SER A 843 27.31 -5.90 7.73
C SER A 843 26.78 -7.08 6.90
N ALA A 844 27.05 -7.07 5.60
CA ALA A 844 26.72 -8.16 4.68
C ALA A 844 27.26 -9.51 5.17
N GLU A 845 28.51 -9.54 5.61
CA GLU A 845 29.16 -10.74 6.13
C GLU A 845 28.42 -11.33 7.32
N ARG A 846 28.14 -10.52 8.35
CA ARG A 846 27.46 -10.99 9.58
C ARG A 846 26.06 -11.51 9.30
N ALA A 847 25.32 -10.85 8.41
CA ALA A 847 24.00 -11.32 8.05
C ALA A 847 24.05 -12.64 7.25
N LEU A 848 24.97 -12.77 6.28
CA LEU A 848 25.15 -14.01 5.52
C LEU A 848 25.65 -15.19 6.38
N GLU A 849 26.48 -14.93 7.40
CA GLU A 849 26.82 -15.95 8.41
C GLU A 849 25.54 -16.52 9.04
N ASN A 850 24.62 -15.66 9.44
CA ASN A 850 23.34 -16.08 10.01
C ASN A 850 22.45 -16.82 9.00
N VAL A 851 22.43 -16.38 7.74
CA VAL A 851 21.66 -17.03 6.66
C VAL A 851 21.98 -18.52 6.54
N PHE A 852 23.27 -18.87 6.60
CA PHE A 852 23.71 -20.22 6.30
C PHE A 852 23.99 -21.08 7.54
N ALA A 853 24.37 -20.46 8.65
CA ALA A 853 24.68 -21.20 9.85
C ALA A 853 23.42 -21.57 10.65
N ALA A 854 22.34 -20.78 10.57
CA ALA A 854 21.08 -21.10 11.24
C ALA A 854 20.48 -22.41 10.72
N LYS A 855 20.13 -23.33 11.62
CA LYS A 855 19.41 -24.58 11.26
C LYS A 855 17.89 -24.42 11.32
N GLU A 856 17.43 -23.40 12.04
CA GLU A 856 16.02 -23.10 12.28
C GLU A 856 15.72 -21.66 11.85
N SER A 857 14.44 -21.32 11.75
CA SER A 857 14.01 -19.96 11.46
C SER A 857 14.41 -18.97 12.57
N ARG A 858 14.87 -17.77 12.19
CA ARG A 858 15.37 -16.76 13.14
C ARG A 858 15.02 -15.34 12.72
N ILE A 859 15.07 -14.45 13.69
CA ILE A 859 15.05 -12.99 13.50
C ILE A 859 16.49 -12.49 13.65
N VAL A 860 16.95 -11.66 12.72
CA VAL A 860 18.33 -11.17 12.69
C VAL A 860 18.34 -9.64 12.58
N ALA A 861 18.75 -8.95 13.64
CA ALA A 861 18.85 -7.49 13.66
C ALA A 861 19.78 -7.00 14.77
N ASP A 862 20.50 -5.90 14.51
CA ASP A 862 21.18 -5.13 15.55
C ASP A 862 20.19 -4.09 16.10
N VAL A 863 19.68 -4.35 17.30
CA VAL A 863 18.60 -3.57 17.92
C VAL A 863 19.14 -2.82 19.12
N ASP A 864 19.00 -1.49 19.09
CA ASP A 864 19.16 -0.64 20.26
C ASP A 864 17.81 -0.60 21.01
N TRP A 865 17.66 -1.51 21.97
CA TRP A 865 16.37 -1.76 22.63
C TRP A 865 15.76 -0.56 23.35
N PRO A 866 16.53 0.28 24.09
CA PRO A 866 16.00 1.50 24.67
C PRO A 866 15.37 2.44 23.63
N VAL A 867 16.08 2.71 22.53
CA VAL A 867 15.58 3.59 21.45
C VAL A 867 14.44 2.93 20.69
N PHE A 868 14.55 1.63 20.42
CA PHE A 868 13.52 0.88 19.68
C PHE A 868 12.20 0.80 20.46
N ARG A 869 12.24 0.54 21.78
CA ARG A 869 11.04 0.51 22.64
C ARG A 869 10.34 1.87 22.71
N ALA A 870 11.09 2.97 22.67
CA ALA A 870 10.52 4.30 22.66
C ALA A 870 9.58 4.54 21.44
N ARG A 871 9.79 3.83 20.32
CA ARG A 871 8.88 3.86 19.14
C ARG A 871 7.46 3.38 19.46
N PHE A 872 7.27 2.68 20.58
CA PHE A 872 6.00 2.11 21.03
C PHE A 872 5.48 2.73 22.33
N ALA A 873 6.18 3.73 22.91
CA ALA A 873 5.88 4.27 24.24
C ALA A 873 4.51 4.97 24.34
N ASP A 874 4.06 5.63 23.27
CA ASP A 874 2.76 6.34 23.22
C ASP A 874 1.58 5.42 22.85
N ARG A 875 1.81 4.10 22.79
CA ARG A 875 0.85 3.11 22.29
C ARG A 875 0.45 2.13 23.40
N ARG A 876 -0.58 1.33 23.11
CA ARG A 876 -1.03 0.25 23.99
C ARG A 876 0.15 -0.70 24.31
N PRO A 877 0.27 -1.21 25.55
CA PRO A 877 1.44 -1.98 26.00
C PRO A 877 1.83 -3.10 25.04
N PHE A 878 3.11 -3.14 24.68
CA PHE A 878 3.69 -4.05 23.71
C PHE A 878 4.38 -5.24 24.41
N SER A 879 3.62 -6.30 24.74
CA SER A 879 4.12 -7.47 25.49
C SER A 879 4.96 -8.48 24.68
N LEU A 880 5.29 -8.17 23.43
CA LEU A 880 6.03 -9.10 22.55
C LEU A 880 7.48 -9.30 23.00
N VAL A 881 8.06 -8.31 23.68
CA VAL A 881 9.47 -8.32 24.06
C VAL A 881 9.55 -8.58 25.56
N ASP A 882 10.20 -9.68 25.96
CA ASP A 882 10.39 -9.99 27.37
C ASP A 882 11.22 -8.88 28.05
N PRO A 883 10.70 -8.22 29.10
CA PRO A 883 11.45 -7.22 29.86
C PRO A 883 12.74 -7.78 30.48
N GLY A 884 12.75 -9.07 30.85
CA GLY A 884 13.88 -9.74 31.51
C GLY A 884 14.97 -10.22 30.55
N ALA A 885 14.64 -10.55 29.30
CA ALA A 885 15.59 -11.04 28.30
C ALA A 885 16.57 -9.97 27.75
N LEU A 886 16.38 -8.71 28.15
CA LEU A 886 17.11 -7.55 27.61
C LEU A 886 17.72 -6.65 28.68
N ALA A 887 17.78 -7.12 29.93
CA ALA A 887 18.23 -6.33 31.07
C ALA A 887 19.76 -6.15 31.19
N ASP A 888 20.54 -6.60 30.20
CA ASP A 888 22.02 -6.69 30.29
C ASP A 888 22.79 -5.70 29.40
N GLU A 889 22.22 -4.53 29.11
CA GLU A 889 22.96 -3.37 28.57
C GLU A 889 23.11 -2.26 29.61
N SER A 890 23.45 -2.61 30.85
CA SER A 890 23.99 -1.64 31.80
C SER A 890 25.44 -1.31 31.44
N VAL A 891 25.64 -0.18 30.78
CA VAL A 891 26.82 0.70 30.89
C VAL A 891 28.16 -0.02 31.14
N GLY A 892 28.77 -0.55 30.09
CA GLY A 892 30.22 -0.73 30.05
C GLY A 892 30.85 0.56 29.52
N GLU A 893 31.45 1.37 30.40
CA GLU A 893 32.33 2.46 29.98
C GLU A 893 33.45 1.92 29.06
N PRO A 894 33.89 2.67 28.04
CA PRO A 894 34.97 2.24 27.16
C PRO A 894 36.29 2.24 27.94
N GLY A 895 36.90 1.05 28.08
CA GLY A 895 38.26 0.85 28.59
C GLY A 895 39.25 0.60 27.47
#